data_AF-A0A812IKT8-F1
#
_entry.id   AF-A0A812IKT8-F1
#
_cell.length_a   1.000
_cell.length_b   1.000
_cell.length_c   1.000
_cell.angle_alpha   90.00
_cell.angle_beta   90.00
_cell.angle_gamma   90.00
#
_symmetry.space_group_name_H-M   'P 1'
#
loop_
_entity.id
_entity.type
_entity.pdbx_description
1 polymer ?
#
loop_
_entity_poly.entity_id
_entity_poly.type
_entity_poly.pdbx_seq_one_letter_code
_entity_poly.pdbx_strand_id
1 'polypeptide(L)'
;MQRIDIKRGLNIAPDSAFAPAVGTAAVRSVALLGVDYPGIKPALAVKQGDHVNLGDVVFTDHAEQIRCCAPATGIVSAIHLGARRSLQALVIEVTEEADEYSVALPSSSPVDASTLRNVLQHNGLWPAFRVRPFDVIPAADAAVGHLFITAIDTHPSALNPASVIERNAKAFAAGVEKLSLLAGHTYVCRAPGDEPSHADIPAVTSVAFSGPHPAGLAGTHIHYLAPNAKDVWCIGYQDVIAVGHLFLHGRITVGRDISLAGPGLNQPQQLRTRSGAALVDLIGDAVPGTTATSGSPLHDQRDGLVGSYLGRLHNQVWVSPPVTQTSVKTETVKSWLQQLVAPRTAISAQHPGEVAMTGMLSVEAFDAVWPFSMPPLPLLRALLTGDTDTANELGAMMLAEEDLALCAYVCPAKQDYGAALRATLQAFEKDGLQELLGWRGTGLAALGLDMNPEAGLTATLLGLSYLTPLVLIALAVAYGWERVFAQRRSQPLDHGWVMTAWLFALMLQPGVPLWMAVLGLSFGVVVGAHIFGGTGKYLVSPALLGVLFLHFSYPGYLQTTILPEELAAAGSWSEVANQGALSLDQFFVLLIGMEQGAIATGSTLACLAGAVYLVYAGAVSWRVLVGGVAGVAGTAIACSWLIADNTAAALPWYAHLVVGNLAFVLTFIATDPSCGPLTRSGRWLYGGAIGAVVVCIRVLDPAHPDGTLFAVLLAALSVPLLDYLAIRRYVSSKAAYASLERNETILGAAGYLPSDAGDRAVVNAYLELDARVVELTSGRPTNTLDGHVYDHWASTGVDPGATLAEMDSVGLNTLPRYVPVYLVPGPAGSKRLILPLHGRGMWSMLMGYLVLEPDLQTIAALAFYKHGETPGIGDRILDETWLQSWQGKRLYDDSGEVKIRMNADADTPAQYRVDAITGATVTSQAVGRMVRGGRSMMLRKYLTDPLIDENPVTVQILGLCSALAVSRSLEPALIMAASVIVVLVFANVAVSLLRHIMPRSIRLILEVTLIASAVIVVDEVLKTYAPQISEVLSVFVGLIITNCIILGRTEAFAMHHGPLPSLMDALGNGFGYALILLGVAAVRELLGAGTLLDHQVFALAEQGGWYRPNEMMLYAPSAFFIIGFLIWGIRSWRTQLVEGPDYQEDRPVYRQAD
;
A
#
# COMPACT_ATOMS: atom_id res chain seq x y z
N MET A 1 -30.45 -29.10 -25.03
CA MET A 1 -30.63 -27.64 -24.99
C MET A 1 -29.96 -27.10 -23.75
N GLN A 2 -29.01 -26.19 -23.92
CA GLN A 2 -28.33 -25.52 -22.83
C GLN A 2 -29.19 -24.36 -22.34
N ARG A 3 -29.37 -24.24 -21.01
CA ARG A 3 -30.13 -23.16 -20.37
C ARG A 3 -29.22 -22.43 -19.39
N ILE A 4 -29.26 -21.10 -19.41
CA ILE A 4 -28.46 -20.21 -18.57
C ILE A 4 -29.40 -19.24 -17.86
N ASP A 5 -29.38 -19.25 -16.53
CA ASP A 5 -30.22 -18.38 -15.70
C ASP A 5 -29.36 -17.25 -15.10
N ILE A 6 -29.67 -16.00 -15.46
CA ILE A 6 -29.04 -14.78 -14.95
C ILE A 6 -29.75 -14.35 -13.66
N LYS A 7 -28.99 -14.19 -12.58
CA LYS A 7 -29.53 -13.85 -11.24
C LYS A 7 -29.41 -12.38 -10.88
N ARG A 8 -28.43 -11.68 -11.45
CA ARG A 8 -28.12 -10.26 -11.19
C ARG A 8 -28.62 -9.42 -12.36
N GLY A 9 -29.29 -8.32 -12.06
CA GLY A 9 -29.99 -7.51 -13.05
C GLY A 9 -31.28 -6.92 -12.46
N LEU A 10 -31.84 -5.94 -13.16
CA LEU A 10 -33.02 -5.20 -12.71
C LEU A 10 -34.03 -5.09 -13.84
N ASN A 11 -35.26 -5.54 -13.59
CA ASN A 11 -36.37 -5.30 -14.50
C ASN A 11 -37.05 -3.98 -14.13
N ILE A 12 -37.06 -3.04 -15.07
CA ILE A 12 -37.87 -1.83 -14.95
C ILE A 12 -39.31 -2.23 -15.28
N ALA A 13 -40.25 -1.89 -14.40
CA ALA A 13 -41.65 -2.28 -14.54
C ALA A 13 -42.21 -1.77 -15.89
N PRO A 14 -42.78 -2.65 -16.74
CA PRO A 14 -43.44 -2.20 -17.95
C PRO A 14 -44.79 -1.56 -17.58
N ASP A 15 -45.00 -0.32 -18.04
CA ASP A 15 -46.33 0.30 -18.03
C ASP A 15 -47.21 -0.42 -19.06
N SER A 16 -48.00 -1.38 -18.59
CA SER A 16 -49.07 -2.11 -19.31
C SER A 16 -48.65 -3.05 -20.46
N ALA A 17 -49.47 -4.08 -20.70
CA ALA A 17 -49.26 -5.03 -21.79
C ALA A 17 -49.69 -4.45 -23.14
N PHE A 18 -48.97 -4.81 -24.21
CA PHE A 18 -49.27 -4.37 -25.58
C PHE A 18 -50.66 -4.80 -26.05
N ALA A 19 -51.29 -3.97 -26.87
CA ALA A 19 -52.46 -4.38 -27.64
C ALA A 19 -52.12 -5.58 -28.57
N PRO A 20 -53.03 -6.56 -28.74
CA PRO A 20 -52.75 -7.80 -29.48
C PRO A 20 -52.68 -7.64 -31.01
N ALA A 21 -53.08 -6.50 -31.56
CA ALA A 21 -53.05 -6.24 -33.00
C ALA A 21 -51.80 -5.43 -33.38
N VAL A 22 -51.09 -5.87 -34.43
CA VAL A 22 -49.96 -5.13 -35.00
C VAL A 22 -50.49 -4.07 -35.96
N GLY A 23 -50.35 -2.80 -35.62
CA GLY A 23 -50.68 -1.67 -36.48
C GLY A 23 -49.62 -1.44 -37.56
N THR A 24 -49.97 -0.73 -38.63
CA THR A 24 -49.04 -0.30 -39.69
C THR A 24 -48.96 1.23 -39.69
N ALA A 25 -47.76 1.80 -39.63
CA ALA A 25 -47.56 3.25 -39.69
C ALA A 25 -47.14 3.69 -41.11
N ALA A 26 -47.79 4.72 -41.65
CA ALA A 26 -47.37 5.35 -42.91
C ALA A 26 -46.27 6.38 -42.61
N VAL A 27 -45.11 6.23 -43.27
CA VAL A 27 -43.92 7.04 -43.01
C VAL A 27 -43.67 7.97 -44.20
N ARG A 28 -43.47 9.27 -43.93
CA ARG A 28 -43.24 10.31 -44.95
C ARG A 28 -41.77 10.51 -45.26
N SER A 29 -40.91 10.38 -44.26
CA SER A 29 -39.46 10.49 -44.43
C SER A 29 -38.71 9.41 -43.68
N VAL A 30 -37.62 8.95 -44.29
CA VAL A 30 -36.69 7.99 -43.69
C VAL A 30 -35.28 8.57 -43.71
N ALA A 31 -34.45 8.23 -42.74
CA ALA A 31 -33.07 8.67 -42.70
C ALA A 31 -32.07 7.54 -42.42
N LEU A 32 -30.91 7.65 -43.05
CA LEU A 32 -29.71 6.89 -42.70
C LEU A 32 -28.85 7.75 -41.77
N LEU A 33 -28.64 7.28 -40.54
CA LEU A 33 -27.93 8.03 -39.50
C LEU A 33 -26.46 7.64 -39.46
N GLY A 34 -25.54 8.60 -39.52
CA GLY A 34 -24.10 8.29 -39.56
C GLY A 34 -23.56 7.59 -38.31
N VAL A 35 -24.19 7.83 -37.15
CA VAL A 35 -23.86 7.14 -35.88
C VAL A 35 -24.15 5.64 -35.91
N ASP A 36 -25.07 5.19 -36.79
CA ASP A 36 -25.39 3.76 -36.94
C ASP A 36 -24.35 3.00 -37.78
N TYR A 37 -23.34 3.69 -38.30
CA TYR A 37 -22.28 3.12 -39.13
C TYR A 37 -20.88 3.39 -38.54
N PRO A 38 -20.60 2.91 -37.31
CA PRO A 38 -19.30 3.09 -36.68
C PRO A 38 -18.20 2.42 -37.50
N GLY A 39 -17.07 3.13 -37.65
CA GLY A 39 -15.91 2.67 -38.42
C GLY A 39 -15.97 2.95 -39.94
N ILE A 40 -17.15 3.25 -40.50
CA ILE A 40 -17.27 3.57 -41.94
C ILE A 40 -16.95 5.04 -42.18
N LYS A 41 -16.10 5.31 -43.18
CA LYS A 41 -15.87 6.68 -43.68
C LYS A 41 -16.74 6.91 -44.91
N PRO A 42 -17.88 7.62 -44.78
CA PRO A 42 -18.88 7.67 -45.83
C PRO A 42 -18.38 8.47 -47.05
N ALA A 43 -18.30 7.80 -48.20
CA ALA A 43 -18.17 8.38 -49.52
C ALA A 43 -19.55 8.45 -50.16
N LEU A 44 -20.12 9.65 -50.28
CA LEU A 44 -21.48 9.86 -50.80
C LEU A 44 -21.54 9.52 -52.31
N ALA A 45 -22.45 8.62 -52.68
CA ALA A 45 -22.74 8.26 -54.08
C ALA A 45 -23.86 9.13 -54.68
N VAL A 46 -24.67 9.78 -53.83
CA VAL A 46 -25.83 10.60 -54.20
C VAL A 46 -25.66 12.06 -53.75
N LYS A 47 -26.43 12.96 -54.36
CA LYS A 47 -26.55 14.37 -54.01
C LYS A 47 -27.97 14.71 -53.59
N GLN A 48 -28.11 15.84 -52.89
CA GLN A 48 -29.42 16.39 -52.54
C GLN A 48 -30.24 16.66 -53.82
N GLY A 49 -31.47 16.17 -53.86
CA GLY A 49 -32.38 16.24 -55.01
C GLY A 49 -32.34 15.02 -55.95
N ASP A 50 -31.42 14.07 -55.74
CA ASP A 50 -31.39 12.83 -56.53
C ASP A 50 -32.56 11.91 -56.17
N HIS A 51 -33.11 11.24 -57.19
CA HIS A 51 -34.10 10.18 -57.02
C HIS A 51 -33.39 8.85 -56.75
N VAL A 52 -33.81 8.13 -55.72
CA VAL A 52 -33.24 6.84 -55.31
C VAL A 52 -34.35 5.81 -55.20
N ASN A 53 -34.11 4.60 -55.68
CA ASN A 53 -35.00 3.46 -55.45
C ASN A 53 -34.58 2.70 -54.20
N LEU A 54 -35.49 1.94 -53.62
CA LEU A 54 -35.16 0.95 -52.59
C LEU A 54 -33.97 0.10 -53.05
N GLY A 55 -32.91 -0.01 -52.24
CA GLY A 55 -31.73 -0.82 -52.57
C GLY A 55 -30.62 -0.10 -53.36
N ASP A 56 -30.87 1.10 -53.89
CA ASP A 56 -29.84 1.91 -54.56
C ASP A 56 -28.77 2.35 -53.56
N VAL A 57 -27.51 2.46 -54.02
CA VAL A 57 -26.37 2.82 -53.17
C VAL A 57 -26.40 4.31 -52.86
N VAL A 58 -26.43 4.66 -51.58
CA VAL A 58 -26.47 6.04 -51.11
C VAL A 58 -25.06 6.53 -50.75
N PHE A 59 -24.31 5.71 -50.03
CA PHE A 59 -22.91 5.95 -49.75
C PHE A 59 -22.16 4.62 -49.59
N THR A 60 -20.85 4.66 -49.82
CA THR A 60 -19.95 3.52 -49.65
C THR A 60 -18.89 3.84 -48.62
N ASP A 61 -18.21 2.81 -48.12
CA ASP A 61 -16.94 3.04 -47.42
C ASP A 61 -15.85 3.47 -48.42
N HIS A 62 -14.85 4.21 -47.95
CA HIS A 62 -13.75 4.72 -48.78
C HIS A 62 -12.89 3.59 -49.40
N ALA A 63 -12.96 2.38 -48.86
CA ALA A 63 -12.35 1.18 -49.44
C ALA A 63 -13.23 0.48 -50.51
N GLU A 64 -14.37 1.07 -50.91
CA GLU A 64 -15.31 0.65 -51.97
C GLU A 64 -15.96 -0.75 -51.86
N GLN A 65 -15.75 -1.49 -50.76
CA GLN A 65 -16.28 -2.85 -50.64
C GLN A 65 -17.62 -2.97 -49.87
N ILE A 66 -17.92 -2.05 -48.96
CA ILE A 66 -19.18 -2.05 -48.18
C ILE A 66 -20.11 -0.95 -48.71
N ARG A 67 -21.33 -1.34 -49.11
CA ARG A 67 -22.36 -0.43 -49.64
C ARG A 67 -23.46 -0.19 -48.60
N CYS A 68 -23.89 1.05 -48.47
CA CYS A 68 -25.07 1.43 -47.69
C CYS A 68 -26.19 1.86 -48.64
N CYS A 69 -27.29 1.11 -48.61
CA CYS A 69 -28.38 1.24 -49.57
C CYS A 69 -29.56 2.05 -49.02
N ALA A 70 -30.35 2.63 -49.92
CA ALA A 70 -31.53 3.42 -49.60
C ALA A 70 -32.63 2.51 -49.00
N PRO A 71 -33.20 2.85 -47.83
CA PRO A 71 -34.27 2.09 -47.20
C PRO A 71 -35.66 2.38 -47.80
N ALA A 72 -35.78 3.29 -48.77
CA ALA A 72 -37.02 3.60 -49.48
C ALA A 72 -36.79 4.17 -50.87
N THR A 73 -37.76 3.95 -51.76
CA THR A 73 -37.88 4.71 -53.00
C THR A 73 -38.37 6.13 -52.71
N GLY A 74 -37.66 7.13 -53.23
CA GLY A 74 -37.96 8.52 -52.94
C GLY A 74 -36.89 9.51 -53.41
N ILE A 75 -36.97 10.73 -52.89
CA ILE A 75 -36.05 11.83 -53.23
C ILE A 75 -35.16 12.15 -52.03
N VAL A 76 -33.85 12.30 -52.25
CA VAL A 76 -32.90 12.72 -51.20
C VAL A 76 -33.16 14.18 -50.85
N SER A 77 -33.87 14.45 -49.76
CA SER A 77 -34.29 15.81 -49.39
C SER A 77 -33.18 16.61 -48.74
N ALA A 78 -32.33 15.99 -47.91
CA ALA A 78 -31.22 16.66 -47.23
C ALA A 78 -30.09 15.69 -46.85
N ILE A 79 -28.84 16.19 -46.93
CA ILE A 79 -27.65 15.50 -46.41
C ILE A 79 -27.02 16.40 -45.34
N HIS A 80 -27.15 16.00 -44.08
CA HIS A 80 -26.63 16.73 -42.94
C HIS A 80 -25.22 16.24 -42.59
N LEU A 81 -24.25 17.15 -42.65
CA LEU A 81 -22.86 16.91 -42.30
C LEU A 81 -22.48 17.66 -41.02
N GLY A 82 -21.79 16.98 -40.10
CA GLY A 82 -21.30 17.52 -38.84
C GLY A 82 -19.87 18.07 -38.92
N ALA A 83 -19.25 18.24 -37.75
CA ALA A 83 -17.86 18.68 -37.64
C ALA A 83 -16.92 17.73 -38.40
N ARG A 84 -15.92 18.29 -39.11
CA ARG A 84 -15.01 17.53 -40.00
C ARG A 84 -15.70 16.81 -41.17
N ARG A 85 -16.89 17.26 -41.60
CA ARG A 85 -17.69 16.66 -42.69
C ARG A 85 -18.13 15.21 -42.41
N SER A 86 -18.26 14.82 -41.14
CA SER A 86 -18.86 13.54 -40.78
C SER A 86 -20.35 13.51 -41.16
N LEU A 87 -20.86 12.38 -41.64
CA LEU A 87 -22.29 12.25 -41.92
C LEU A 87 -23.08 12.21 -40.61
N GLN A 88 -24.08 13.09 -40.45
CA GLN A 88 -25.01 13.05 -39.32
C GLN A 88 -26.28 12.29 -39.72
N ALA A 89 -26.95 12.72 -40.78
CA ALA A 89 -28.16 12.10 -41.29
C ALA A 89 -28.31 12.35 -42.80
N LEU A 90 -28.75 11.35 -43.55
CA LEU A 90 -29.19 11.47 -44.94
C LEU A 90 -30.66 11.15 -45.02
N VAL A 91 -31.47 12.15 -45.37
CA VAL A 91 -32.94 12.08 -45.33
C VAL A 91 -33.49 11.85 -46.74
N ILE A 92 -34.41 10.90 -46.86
CA ILE A 92 -35.13 10.53 -48.09
C ILE A 92 -36.62 10.72 -47.81
N GLU A 93 -37.28 11.53 -48.64
CA GLU A 93 -38.74 11.66 -48.64
C GLU A 93 -39.36 10.54 -49.48
N VAL A 94 -40.27 9.78 -48.86
CA VAL A 94 -40.87 8.58 -49.44
C VAL A 94 -41.96 8.98 -50.43
N THR A 95 -41.90 8.43 -51.64
CA THR A 95 -42.92 8.60 -52.70
C THR A 95 -43.91 7.43 -52.72
N GLU A 96 -45.10 7.62 -53.29
CA GLU A 96 -46.13 6.55 -53.42
C GLU A 96 -45.79 5.48 -54.49
N GLU A 97 -44.60 5.53 -55.09
CA GLU A 97 -44.14 4.52 -56.06
C GLU A 97 -43.86 3.17 -55.39
N ALA A 98 -44.08 2.07 -56.13
CA ALA A 98 -43.88 0.73 -55.59
C ALA A 98 -42.40 0.47 -55.28
N ASP A 99 -42.13 0.07 -54.03
CA ASP A 99 -40.82 -0.42 -53.58
C ASP A 99 -40.50 -1.79 -54.23
N GLU A 100 -40.12 -1.80 -55.51
CA GLU A 100 -39.67 -3.02 -56.20
C GLU A 100 -38.16 -2.99 -56.51
N TYR A 101 -37.39 -3.70 -55.69
CA TYR A 101 -35.97 -4.00 -55.96
C TYR A 101 -35.77 -5.52 -55.97
N SER A 102 -35.39 -6.05 -57.13
CA SER A 102 -35.10 -7.47 -57.32
C SER A 102 -33.60 -7.71 -57.36
N VAL A 103 -33.15 -8.68 -56.57
CA VAL A 103 -31.74 -9.03 -56.48
C VAL A 103 -31.45 -10.21 -57.40
N ALA A 104 -30.44 -10.08 -58.24
CA ALA A 104 -29.92 -11.18 -59.03
C ALA A 104 -29.20 -12.18 -58.11
N LEU A 105 -29.91 -13.20 -57.63
CA LEU A 105 -29.32 -14.30 -56.88
C LEU A 105 -28.58 -15.26 -57.82
N PRO A 106 -27.39 -15.76 -57.44
CA PRO A 106 -26.66 -16.74 -58.23
C PRO A 106 -27.48 -18.03 -58.38
N SER A 107 -27.57 -18.55 -59.62
CA SER A 107 -28.45 -19.67 -59.99
C SER A 107 -27.96 -21.05 -59.51
N SER A 108 -26.80 -21.14 -58.86
CA SER A 108 -26.22 -22.39 -58.37
C SER A 108 -26.46 -22.56 -56.86
N SER A 109 -27.23 -23.58 -56.49
CA SER A 109 -27.18 -24.18 -55.15
C SER A 109 -26.15 -25.32 -55.19
N PRO A 110 -25.17 -25.40 -54.26
CA PRO A 110 -25.01 -24.63 -53.02
C PRO A 110 -24.32 -23.26 -53.20
N VAL A 111 -24.64 -22.32 -52.32
CA VAL A 111 -24.02 -20.98 -52.25
C VAL A 111 -22.79 -21.04 -51.33
N ASP A 112 -21.62 -20.71 -51.85
CA ASP A 112 -20.38 -20.63 -51.07
C ASP A 112 -20.35 -19.39 -50.15
N ALA A 113 -19.57 -19.45 -49.07
CA ALA A 113 -19.45 -18.38 -48.07
C ALA A 113 -18.99 -17.03 -48.66
N SER A 114 -18.09 -17.06 -49.65
CA SER A 114 -17.62 -15.86 -50.37
C SER A 114 -18.72 -15.22 -51.23
N THR A 115 -19.54 -16.06 -51.86
CA THR A 115 -20.69 -15.61 -52.66
C THR A 115 -21.76 -14.99 -51.76
N LEU A 116 -22.06 -15.62 -50.61
CA LEU A 116 -22.97 -15.09 -49.60
C LEU A 116 -22.50 -13.73 -49.09
N ARG A 117 -21.21 -13.60 -48.74
CA ARG A 117 -20.60 -12.34 -48.32
C ARG A 117 -20.79 -11.23 -49.35
N ASN A 118 -20.48 -11.51 -50.63
CA ASN A 118 -20.65 -10.54 -51.71
C ASN A 118 -22.11 -10.09 -51.85
N VAL A 119 -23.07 -11.02 -51.75
CA VAL A 119 -24.50 -10.70 -51.81
C VAL A 119 -24.91 -9.79 -50.65
N LEU A 120 -24.45 -10.04 -49.42
CA LEU A 120 -24.80 -9.21 -48.26
C LEU A 120 -24.16 -7.81 -48.33
N GLN A 121 -22.93 -7.71 -48.82
CA GLN A 121 -22.20 -6.45 -48.99
C GLN A 121 -22.80 -5.56 -50.08
N HIS A 122 -23.21 -6.16 -51.22
CA HIS A 122 -23.75 -5.41 -52.34
C HIS A 122 -25.17 -4.88 -52.09
N ASN A 123 -25.96 -5.58 -51.27
CA ASN A 123 -27.36 -5.26 -51.00
C ASN A 123 -27.58 -4.49 -49.67
N GLY A 124 -26.52 -3.98 -49.04
CA GLY A 124 -26.64 -3.13 -47.85
C GLY A 124 -27.11 -3.83 -46.58
N LEU A 125 -27.01 -5.17 -46.51
CA LEU A 125 -27.32 -5.94 -45.30
C LEU A 125 -26.09 -6.19 -44.41
N TRP A 126 -24.88 -6.03 -44.94
CA TRP A 126 -23.62 -6.17 -44.19
C TRP A 126 -23.50 -5.27 -42.94
N PRO A 127 -23.95 -3.99 -42.96
CA PRO A 127 -23.90 -3.13 -41.77
C PRO A 127 -24.77 -3.59 -40.58
N ALA A 128 -25.57 -4.66 -40.73
CA ALA A 128 -26.32 -5.27 -39.64
C ALA A 128 -25.43 -6.03 -38.66
N PHE A 129 -24.22 -6.43 -39.07
CA PHE A 129 -23.27 -7.11 -38.20
C PHE A 129 -22.51 -6.11 -37.32
N ARG A 130 -22.22 -6.55 -36.09
CA ARG A 130 -21.32 -5.87 -35.15
C ARG A 130 -20.24 -6.81 -34.68
N VAL A 131 -19.00 -6.34 -34.69
CA VAL A 131 -17.85 -7.07 -34.13
C VAL A 131 -17.73 -6.78 -32.65
N ARG A 132 -17.33 -7.80 -31.88
CA ARG A 132 -16.83 -7.68 -30.51
C ARG A 132 -15.40 -8.21 -30.53
N PRO A 133 -14.39 -7.42 -30.11
CA PRO A 133 -14.45 -6.10 -29.45
C PRO A 133 -14.79 -4.91 -30.38
N PHE A 134 -14.98 -3.72 -29.78
CA PHE A 134 -15.16 -2.37 -30.40
C PHE A 134 -16.55 -1.99 -30.95
N ASP A 135 -17.48 -2.92 -31.14
CA ASP A 135 -18.83 -2.62 -31.66
C ASP A 135 -18.81 -1.85 -33.00
N VAL A 136 -17.93 -2.28 -33.90
CA VAL A 136 -17.79 -1.73 -35.25
C VAL A 136 -18.36 -2.67 -36.31
N ILE A 137 -18.61 -2.16 -37.51
CA ILE A 137 -19.00 -2.99 -38.66
C ILE A 137 -17.80 -3.85 -39.08
N PRO A 138 -17.98 -5.16 -39.33
CA PRO A 138 -16.87 -6.00 -39.76
C PRO A 138 -16.25 -5.52 -41.08
N ALA A 139 -14.92 -5.59 -41.16
CA ALA A 139 -14.22 -5.36 -42.42
C ALA A 139 -14.69 -6.34 -43.50
N ALA A 140 -14.60 -5.91 -44.76
CA ALA A 140 -15.20 -6.63 -45.87
C ALA A 140 -14.62 -8.05 -46.06
N ASP A 141 -13.37 -8.30 -45.69
CA ASP A 141 -12.67 -9.58 -45.77
C ASP A 141 -12.53 -10.30 -44.41
N ALA A 142 -13.02 -9.71 -43.31
CA ALA A 142 -12.86 -10.27 -41.97
C ALA A 142 -13.51 -11.66 -41.81
N ALA A 143 -12.81 -12.58 -41.16
CA ALA A 143 -13.30 -13.92 -40.82
C ALA A 143 -14.19 -13.91 -39.57
N VAL A 144 -15.04 -14.93 -39.42
CA VAL A 144 -15.95 -15.09 -38.26
C VAL A 144 -15.66 -16.41 -37.57
N GLY A 145 -15.20 -16.35 -36.32
CA GLY A 145 -15.09 -17.53 -35.47
C GLY A 145 -16.46 -17.92 -34.92
N HIS A 146 -17.12 -16.96 -34.26
CA HIS A 146 -18.39 -17.17 -33.55
C HIS A 146 -19.43 -16.11 -33.93
N LEU A 147 -20.61 -16.56 -34.37
CA LEU A 147 -21.73 -15.68 -34.69
C LEU A 147 -22.85 -15.82 -33.64
N PHE A 148 -23.25 -14.72 -33.03
CA PHE A 148 -24.33 -14.64 -32.06
C PHE A 148 -25.58 -14.01 -32.68
N ILE A 149 -26.68 -14.75 -32.67
CA ILE A 149 -28.00 -14.29 -33.09
C ILE A 149 -28.82 -13.99 -31.83
N THR A 150 -29.10 -12.71 -31.58
CA THR A 150 -29.92 -12.27 -30.45
C THR A 150 -31.40 -12.44 -30.79
N ALA A 151 -32.02 -13.53 -30.33
CA ALA A 151 -33.44 -13.86 -30.48
C ALA A 151 -34.20 -13.80 -29.12
N ILE A 152 -33.69 -12.98 -28.21
CA ILE A 152 -34.31 -12.60 -26.94
C ILE A 152 -34.06 -11.11 -26.74
N ASP A 153 -35.04 -10.40 -26.17
CA ASP A 153 -34.91 -8.99 -25.83
C ASP A 153 -35.47 -8.78 -24.42
N THR A 154 -34.66 -8.23 -23.53
CA THR A 154 -35.03 -7.96 -22.13
C THR A 154 -35.09 -6.48 -21.82
N HIS A 155 -34.99 -5.60 -22.82
CA HIS A 155 -35.17 -4.17 -22.59
C HIS A 155 -36.58 -3.86 -22.04
N PRO A 156 -36.73 -2.79 -21.24
CA PRO A 156 -38.04 -2.38 -20.74
C PRO A 156 -38.99 -2.08 -21.91
N SER A 157 -40.16 -2.71 -21.86
CA SER A 157 -41.19 -2.58 -22.91
C SER A 157 -40.69 -2.97 -24.32
N ALA A 158 -39.77 -3.94 -24.41
CA ALA A 158 -39.38 -4.53 -25.68
C ALA A 158 -40.48 -5.40 -26.30
N LEU A 159 -40.45 -5.53 -27.62
CA LEU A 159 -41.28 -6.49 -28.35
C LEU A 159 -40.75 -7.91 -28.10
N ASN A 160 -41.61 -8.86 -27.74
CA ASN A 160 -41.19 -10.25 -27.60
C ASN A 160 -40.76 -10.84 -28.96
N PRO A 161 -39.47 -11.18 -29.17
CA PRO A 161 -38.96 -11.68 -30.45
C PRO A 161 -39.66 -12.96 -30.94
N ALA A 162 -40.10 -13.83 -30.02
CA ALA A 162 -40.78 -15.08 -30.37
C ALA A 162 -42.01 -14.83 -31.25
N SER A 163 -42.81 -13.82 -30.92
CA SER A 163 -44.01 -13.43 -31.68
C SER A 163 -43.72 -12.92 -33.11
N VAL A 164 -42.53 -12.37 -33.33
CA VAL A 164 -42.07 -11.89 -34.65
C VAL A 164 -41.52 -13.04 -35.48
N ILE A 165 -40.76 -13.92 -34.83
CA ILE A 165 -40.15 -15.09 -35.44
C ILE A 165 -41.23 -16.08 -35.87
N GLU A 166 -42.25 -16.35 -35.05
CA GLU A 166 -43.38 -17.24 -35.40
C GLU A 166 -44.07 -16.81 -36.71
N ARG A 167 -44.28 -15.50 -36.90
CA ARG A 167 -44.88 -14.94 -38.13
C ARG A 167 -43.98 -15.09 -39.36
N ASN A 168 -42.66 -15.21 -39.16
CA ASN A 168 -41.65 -15.29 -40.22
C ASN A 168 -40.79 -16.56 -40.14
N ALA A 169 -41.31 -17.66 -39.59
CA ALA A 169 -40.50 -18.81 -39.19
C ALA A 169 -39.66 -19.39 -40.34
N LYS A 170 -40.24 -19.46 -41.55
CA LYS A 170 -39.53 -19.94 -42.75
C LYS A 170 -38.35 -19.03 -43.15
N ALA A 171 -38.53 -17.72 -43.07
CA ALA A 171 -37.49 -16.76 -43.38
C ALA A 171 -36.39 -16.78 -42.31
N PHE A 172 -36.75 -16.83 -41.04
CA PHE A 172 -35.77 -16.96 -39.97
C PHE A 172 -34.94 -18.24 -40.10
N ALA A 173 -35.57 -19.39 -40.36
CA ALA A 173 -34.88 -20.66 -40.61
C ALA A 173 -33.88 -20.57 -41.77
N ALA A 174 -34.31 -20.02 -42.90
CA ALA A 174 -33.44 -19.83 -44.07
C ALA A 174 -32.28 -18.87 -43.78
N GLY A 175 -32.52 -17.81 -43.01
CA GLY A 175 -31.49 -16.86 -42.58
C GLY A 175 -30.42 -17.54 -41.72
N VAL A 176 -30.83 -18.30 -40.68
CA VAL A 176 -29.90 -19.05 -39.81
C VAL A 176 -29.08 -20.05 -40.62
N GLU A 177 -29.71 -20.78 -41.55
CA GLU A 177 -29.02 -21.72 -42.42
C GLU A 177 -27.94 -21.03 -43.26
N LYS A 178 -28.25 -19.90 -43.92
CA LYS A 178 -27.25 -19.19 -44.74
C LYS A 178 -26.15 -18.59 -43.88
N LEU A 179 -26.49 -17.97 -42.76
CA LEU A 179 -25.49 -17.37 -41.87
C LEU A 179 -24.53 -18.40 -41.25
N SER A 180 -24.99 -19.64 -41.03
CA SER A 180 -24.14 -20.74 -40.55
C SER A 180 -22.99 -21.10 -41.52
N LEU A 181 -23.07 -20.66 -42.79
CA LEU A 181 -22.00 -20.86 -43.78
C LEU A 181 -20.87 -19.82 -43.63
N LEU A 182 -21.11 -18.70 -42.94
CA LEU A 182 -20.12 -17.63 -42.76
C LEU A 182 -19.21 -17.85 -41.55
N ALA A 183 -19.70 -18.54 -40.52
CA ALA A 183 -19.04 -18.66 -39.22
C ALA A 183 -18.71 -20.11 -38.87
N GLY A 184 -17.64 -20.32 -38.10
CA GLY A 184 -17.28 -21.66 -37.60
C GLY A 184 -18.36 -22.22 -36.66
N HIS A 185 -18.90 -21.39 -35.78
CA HIS A 185 -20.01 -21.74 -34.88
C HIS A 185 -21.04 -20.62 -34.78
N THR A 186 -22.33 -20.97 -34.80
CA THR A 186 -23.44 -20.01 -34.67
C THR A 186 -24.26 -20.31 -33.42
N TYR A 187 -24.47 -19.31 -32.56
CA TYR A 187 -25.32 -19.39 -31.38
C TYR A 187 -26.64 -18.66 -31.61
N VAL A 188 -27.76 -19.34 -31.35
CA VAL A 188 -29.09 -18.73 -31.34
C VAL A 188 -29.53 -18.57 -29.89
N CYS A 189 -29.48 -17.34 -29.39
CA CYS A 189 -29.80 -16.99 -28.01
C CYS A 189 -31.27 -16.61 -27.91
N ARG A 190 -32.06 -17.36 -27.13
CA ARG A 190 -33.54 -17.25 -27.09
C ARG A 190 -34.10 -17.28 -25.67
N ALA A 191 -35.37 -16.92 -25.50
CA ALA A 191 -36.04 -17.03 -24.21
C ALA A 191 -36.39 -18.50 -23.86
N PRO A 192 -36.55 -18.84 -22.57
CA PRO A 192 -36.96 -20.17 -22.14
C PRO A 192 -38.42 -20.42 -22.53
N GLY A 193 -38.71 -21.58 -23.13
CA GLY A 193 -40.07 -21.99 -23.51
C GLY A 193 -40.38 -21.88 -25.00
N ASP A 194 -39.58 -21.14 -25.77
CA ASP A 194 -39.76 -21.05 -27.23
C ASP A 194 -39.29 -22.36 -27.92
N GLU A 195 -39.83 -22.71 -29.09
CA GLU A 195 -39.29 -23.80 -29.91
C GLU A 195 -38.30 -23.28 -30.96
N PRO A 196 -37.16 -23.97 -31.21
CA PRO A 196 -36.20 -23.54 -32.22
C PRO A 196 -36.85 -23.60 -33.61
N SER A 197 -37.03 -22.44 -34.24
CA SER A 197 -37.66 -22.35 -35.57
C SER A 197 -36.71 -22.68 -36.73
N HIS A 198 -35.59 -23.37 -36.50
CA HIS A 198 -34.61 -23.76 -37.54
C HIS A 198 -34.37 -25.27 -37.53
N ALA A 199 -33.87 -25.82 -38.64
CA ALA A 199 -33.50 -27.23 -38.75
C ALA A 199 -32.24 -27.54 -37.89
N ASP A 200 -32.09 -28.79 -37.45
CA ASP A 200 -30.89 -29.25 -36.74
C ASP A 200 -29.66 -29.22 -37.67
N ILE A 201 -28.89 -28.13 -37.59
CA ILE A 201 -27.64 -27.92 -38.32
C ILE A 201 -26.48 -28.12 -37.34
N PRO A 202 -25.46 -28.96 -37.63
CA PRO A 202 -24.37 -29.27 -36.69
C PRO A 202 -23.58 -28.05 -36.19
N ALA A 203 -23.47 -27.00 -37.01
CA ALA A 203 -22.76 -25.76 -36.68
C ALA A 203 -23.57 -24.77 -35.83
N VAL A 204 -24.87 -25.03 -35.62
CA VAL A 204 -25.81 -24.11 -34.94
C VAL A 204 -26.19 -24.67 -33.57
N THR A 205 -26.00 -23.88 -32.52
CA THR A 205 -26.38 -24.23 -31.15
C THR A 205 -27.44 -23.27 -30.61
N SER A 206 -28.59 -23.81 -30.21
CA SER A 206 -29.64 -23.04 -29.53
C SER A 206 -29.41 -23.01 -28.02
N VAL A 207 -29.33 -21.80 -27.44
CA VAL A 207 -29.15 -21.58 -26.00
C VAL A 207 -30.28 -20.73 -25.45
N ALA A 208 -30.90 -21.18 -24.35
CA ALA A 208 -31.96 -20.43 -23.67
C ALA A 208 -31.37 -19.58 -22.53
N PHE A 209 -31.66 -18.28 -22.54
CA PHE A 209 -31.30 -17.33 -21.48
C PHE A 209 -32.55 -16.88 -20.73
N SER A 210 -32.50 -16.91 -19.40
CA SER A 210 -33.60 -16.51 -18.51
C SER A 210 -33.07 -15.58 -17.43
N GLY A 211 -33.84 -14.56 -17.04
CA GLY A 211 -33.44 -13.64 -15.97
C GLY A 211 -33.87 -12.20 -16.23
N PRO A 212 -33.55 -11.27 -15.31
CA PRO A 212 -33.79 -9.85 -15.50
C PRO A 212 -32.85 -9.24 -16.55
N HIS A 213 -33.12 -8.01 -16.98
CA HIS A 213 -32.17 -7.26 -17.82
C HIS A 213 -30.83 -7.09 -17.07
N PRO A 214 -29.67 -7.41 -17.69
CA PRO A 214 -29.44 -7.56 -19.13
C PRO A 214 -29.28 -9.00 -19.68
N ALA A 215 -30.20 -9.93 -19.40
CA ALA A 215 -30.14 -11.30 -19.96
C ALA A 215 -30.29 -11.41 -21.51
N GLY A 216 -30.75 -10.35 -22.19
CA GLY A 216 -30.98 -10.32 -23.63
C GLY A 216 -29.84 -9.71 -24.46
N LEU A 217 -28.81 -9.14 -23.82
CA LEU A 217 -27.73 -8.43 -24.50
C LEU A 217 -26.68 -9.38 -25.07
N ALA A 218 -26.10 -9.00 -26.21
CA ALA A 218 -25.05 -9.76 -26.87
C ALA A 218 -23.79 -9.89 -25.99
N GLY A 219 -23.38 -8.83 -25.29
CA GLY A 219 -22.24 -8.86 -24.37
C GLY A 219 -22.42 -9.92 -23.27
N THR A 220 -23.62 -10.03 -22.70
CA THR A 220 -23.95 -11.08 -21.72
C THR A 220 -23.91 -12.48 -22.36
N HIS A 221 -24.42 -12.66 -23.57
CA HIS A 221 -24.37 -13.97 -24.25
C HIS A 221 -22.93 -14.41 -24.53
N ILE A 222 -22.08 -13.50 -24.99
CA ILE A 222 -20.66 -13.75 -25.26
C ILE A 222 -19.92 -14.14 -23.98
N HIS A 223 -20.15 -13.40 -22.89
CA HIS A 223 -19.50 -13.67 -21.61
C HIS A 223 -19.71 -15.11 -21.11
N TYR A 224 -20.92 -15.65 -21.26
CA TYR A 224 -21.24 -16.99 -20.77
C TYR A 224 -20.92 -18.12 -21.76
N LEU A 225 -20.95 -17.86 -23.06
CA LEU A 225 -20.76 -18.89 -24.09
C LEU A 225 -19.36 -18.92 -24.67
N ALA A 226 -18.70 -17.76 -24.77
CA ALA A 226 -17.41 -17.61 -25.43
C ALA A 226 -16.60 -16.40 -24.88
N PRO A 227 -16.24 -16.36 -23.58
CA PRO A 227 -15.60 -15.20 -22.95
C PRO A 227 -14.20 -14.86 -23.50
N ASN A 228 -13.49 -15.84 -24.08
CA ASN A 228 -12.13 -15.64 -24.62
C ASN A 228 -12.07 -15.81 -26.15
N ALA A 229 -13.23 -15.81 -26.82
CA ALA A 229 -13.26 -15.99 -28.26
C ALA A 229 -12.79 -14.72 -28.99
N LYS A 230 -11.86 -14.89 -29.92
CA LYS A 230 -11.51 -13.88 -30.93
C LYS A 230 -12.53 -13.95 -32.08
N ASP A 231 -12.71 -12.85 -32.80
CA ASP A 231 -13.58 -12.78 -34.00
C ASP A 231 -15.06 -13.11 -33.75
N VAL A 232 -15.66 -12.41 -32.78
CA VAL A 232 -17.07 -12.58 -32.39
C VAL A 232 -17.96 -11.56 -33.10
N TRP A 233 -18.98 -12.05 -33.80
CA TRP A 233 -19.94 -11.20 -34.52
C TRP A 233 -21.34 -11.34 -33.92
N CYS A 234 -22.09 -10.25 -33.90
CA CYS A 234 -23.46 -10.20 -33.41
C CYS A 234 -24.42 -9.70 -34.50
N ILE A 235 -25.61 -10.30 -34.57
CA ILE A 235 -26.69 -9.86 -35.45
C ILE A 235 -28.06 -10.06 -34.78
N GLY A 236 -28.98 -9.10 -34.98
CA GLY A 236 -30.34 -9.15 -34.43
C GLY A 236 -31.29 -10.06 -35.20
N TYR A 237 -32.30 -10.63 -34.52
CA TYR A 237 -33.26 -11.56 -35.13
C TYR A 237 -34.04 -11.01 -36.34
N GLN A 238 -34.41 -9.73 -36.36
CA GLN A 238 -35.11 -9.12 -37.50
C GLN A 238 -34.21 -8.97 -38.74
N ASP A 239 -32.90 -8.77 -38.55
CA ASP A 239 -31.92 -8.75 -39.63
C ASP A 239 -31.69 -10.16 -40.20
N VAL A 240 -31.69 -11.19 -39.35
CA VAL A 240 -31.69 -12.59 -39.80
C VAL A 240 -32.92 -12.92 -40.66
N ILE A 241 -34.10 -12.42 -40.25
CA ILE A 241 -35.33 -12.53 -41.05
C ILE A 241 -35.17 -11.82 -42.40
N ALA A 242 -34.58 -10.63 -42.45
CA ALA A 242 -34.34 -9.90 -43.70
C ALA A 242 -33.38 -10.65 -44.64
N VAL A 243 -32.31 -11.25 -44.11
CA VAL A 243 -31.41 -12.14 -44.87
C VAL A 243 -32.17 -13.34 -45.42
N GLY A 244 -33.02 -13.98 -44.62
CA GLY A 244 -33.84 -15.09 -45.07
C GLY A 244 -34.82 -14.73 -46.19
N HIS A 245 -35.52 -13.60 -46.06
CA HIS A 245 -36.42 -13.07 -47.09
C HIS A 245 -35.68 -12.79 -48.41
N LEU A 246 -34.47 -12.26 -48.35
CA LEU A 246 -33.64 -12.03 -49.53
C LEU A 246 -33.40 -13.34 -50.30
N PHE A 247 -33.04 -14.43 -49.62
CA PHE A 247 -32.77 -15.72 -50.29
C PHE A 247 -34.03 -16.48 -50.69
N LEU A 248 -35.16 -16.29 -50.00
CA LEU A 248 -36.43 -16.96 -50.33
C LEU A 248 -37.17 -16.27 -51.48
N HIS A 249 -37.14 -14.93 -51.52
CA HIS A 249 -37.98 -14.15 -52.41
C HIS A 249 -37.20 -13.28 -53.42
N GLY A 250 -35.87 -13.17 -53.27
CA GLY A 250 -35.03 -12.35 -54.16
C GLY A 250 -35.29 -10.85 -54.04
N ARG A 251 -35.84 -10.39 -52.91
CA ARG A 251 -36.22 -8.99 -52.65
C ARG A 251 -35.64 -8.53 -51.31
N ILE A 252 -35.24 -7.26 -51.23
CA ILE A 252 -34.76 -6.66 -49.97
C ILE A 252 -35.98 -6.25 -49.13
N THR A 253 -36.02 -6.70 -47.87
CA THR A 253 -37.07 -6.30 -46.91
C THR A 253 -36.50 -5.34 -45.88
N VAL A 254 -37.04 -4.13 -45.83
CA VAL A 254 -36.67 -3.05 -44.88
C VAL A 254 -37.69 -2.83 -43.76
N GLY A 255 -38.77 -3.60 -43.77
CA GLY A 255 -39.82 -3.54 -42.74
C GLY A 255 -39.28 -3.94 -41.38
N ARG A 256 -39.69 -3.21 -40.34
CA ARG A 256 -39.34 -3.44 -38.93
C ARG A 256 -40.60 -3.54 -38.11
N ASP A 257 -40.66 -4.54 -37.25
CA ASP A 257 -41.68 -4.62 -36.20
C ASP A 257 -41.10 -3.98 -34.95
N ILE A 258 -41.70 -2.89 -34.50
CA ILE A 258 -41.23 -2.12 -33.34
C ILE A 258 -42.25 -2.11 -32.21
N SER A 259 -41.75 -1.98 -30.99
CA SER A 259 -42.55 -1.59 -29.83
C SER A 259 -42.64 -0.07 -29.73
N LEU A 260 -43.85 0.48 -29.62
CA LEU A 260 -44.08 1.89 -29.29
C LEU A 260 -44.69 1.96 -27.89
N ALA A 261 -43.89 2.38 -26.91
CA ALA A 261 -44.26 2.35 -25.49
C ALA A 261 -43.75 3.59 -24.73
N GLY A 262 -44.36 3.88 -23.59
CA GLY A 262 -43.95 4.96 -22.69
C GLY A 262 -45.12 5.77 -22.13
N PRO A 263 -44.91 6.51 -21.04
CA PRO A 263 -45.96 7.23 -20.32
C PRO A 263 -46.56 8.41 -21.10
N GLY A 264 -45.93 8.83 -22.22
CA GLY A 264 -46.50 9.82 -23.12
C GLY A 264 -47.62 9.29 -24.03
N LEU A 265 -47.86 7.97 -24.06
CA LEU A 265 -48.88 7.34 -24.87
C LEU A 265 -50.10 6.97 -24.04
N ASN A 266 -51.28 6.99 -24.68
CA ASN A 266 -52.51 6.52 -24.05
C ASN A 266 -52.48 4.99 -23.81
N GLN A 267 -51.94 4.23 -24.76
CA GLN A 267 -51.72 2.78 -24.65
C GLN A 267 -50.50 2.35 -25.49
N PRO A 268 -49.68 1.39 -25.02
CA PRO A 268 -48.56 0.87 -25.79
C PRO A 268 -49.04 -0.01 -26.95
N GLN A 269 -48.37 0.10 -28.10
CA GLN A 269 -48.76 -0.55 -29.35
C GLN A 269 -47.58 -1.26 -30.02
N GLN A 270 -47.88 -2.29 -30.80
CA GLN A 270 -46.92 -2.91 -31.72
C GLN A 270 -47.16 -2.35 -33.11
N LEU A 271 -46.11 -1.81 -33.74
CA LEU A 271 -46.20 -1.18 -35.05
C LEU A 271 -45.23 -1.82 -36.04
N ARG A 272 -45.71 -2.08 -37.25
CA ARG A 272 -44.87 -2.36 -38.41
C ARG A 272 -44.56 -1.06 -39.13
N THR A 273 -43.28 -0.75 -39.23
CA THR A 273 -42.73 0.45 -39.87
C THR A 273 -41.54 0.08 -40.77
N ARG A 274 -40.75 1.06 -41.20
CA ARG A 274 -39.53 0.91 -41.99
C ARG A 274 -38.30 1.28 -41.18
N SER A 275 -37.14 0.71 -41.52
CA SER A 275 -35.86 1.15 -40.95
C SER A 275 -35.59 2.61 -41.30
N GLY A 276 -35.13 3.40 -40.32
CA GLY A 276 -34.87 4.84 -40.51
C GLY A 276 -36.10 5.74 -40.46
N ALA A 277 -37.29 5.23 -40.13
CA ALA A 277 -38.52 6.02 -40.11
C ALA A 277 -38.45 7.24 -39.16
N ALA A 278 -38.99 8.38 -39.59
CA ALA A 278 -39.13 9.56 -38.75
C ALA A 278 -40.04 9.27 -37.54
N LEU A 279 -39.57 9.54 -36.33
CA LEU A 279 -40.31 9.24 -35.11
C LEU A 279 -41.61 10.04 -35.02
N VAL A 280 -41.64 11.25 -35.56
CA VAL A 280 -42.84 12.11 -35.58
C VAL A 280 -44.00 11.43 -36.32
N ASP A 281 -43.73 10.65 -37.36
CA ASP A 281 -44.76 9.91 -38.10
C ASP A 281 -45.26 8.68 -37.32
N LEU A 282 -44.47 8.18 -36.35
CA LEU A 282 -44.80 6.99 -35.56
C LEU A 282 -45.64 7.31 -34.31
N ILE A 283 -45.54 8.53 -33.78
CA ILE A 283 -46.12 8.92 -32.48
C ILE A 283 -47.64 9.07 -32.51
N GLY A 284 -48.26 9.26 -33.69
CA GLY A 284 -49.72 9.26 -33.86
C GLY A 284 -50.48 10.17 -32.87
N ASP A 285 -51.56 9.66 -32.27
CA ASP A 285 -52.41 10.33 -31.27
C ASP A 285 -51.79 10.37 -29.85
N ALA A 286 -50.55 10.84 -29.72
CA ALA A 286 -49.92 11.03 -28.41
C ALA A 286 -50.39 12.30 -27.68
N VAL A 287 -50.10 12.37 -26.38
CA VAL A 287 -50.41 13.54 -25.56
C VAL A 287 -49.68 14.77 -26.14
N PRO A 288 -50.32 15.96 -26.23
CA PRO A 288 -49.66 17.15 -26.76
C PRO A 288 -48.39 17.50 -25.97
N GLY A 289 -47.26 17.64 -26.66
CA GLY A 289 -45.96 17.99 -26.07
C GLY A 289 -45.07 16.80 -25.69
N THR A 290 -45.43 15.57 -26.05
CA THR A 290 -44.59 14.38 -25.86
C THR A 290 -43.36 14.39 -26.76
N THR A 291 -42.27 13.80 -26.29
CA THR A 291 -41.04 13.58 -27.07
C THR A 291 -40.80 12.09 -27.24
N ALA A 292 -40.48 11.63 -28.45
CA ALA A 292 -40.07 10.25 -28.69
C ALA A 292 -38.57 10.13 -28.82
N THR A 293 -38.05 9.01 -28.34
CA THR A 293 -36.64 8.63 -28.39
C THR A 293 -36.55 7.26 -29.04
N SER A 294 -35.64 7.11 -29.99
CA SER A 294 -35.38 5.83 -30.63
C SER A 294 -34.61 4.92 -29.67
N GLY A 295 -35.03 3.67 -29.50
CA GLY A 295 -34.39 2.71 -28.60
C GLY A 295 -35.09 2.58 -27.24
N SER A 296 -34.34 2.10 -26.25
CA SER A 296 -34.86 1.83 -24.91
C SER A 296 -34.69 3.03 -23.99
N PRO A 297 -35.45 3.14 -22.89
CA PRO A 297 -35.24 4.22 -21.93
C PRO A 297 -33.87 4.15 -21.23
N LEU A 298 -33.19 3.00 -21.28
CA LEU A 298 -31.90 2.75 -20.64
C LEU A 298 -30.70 3.22 -21.48
N HIS A 299 -30.82 3.17 -22.82
CA HIS A 299 -29.68 3.31 -23.71
C HIS A 299 -30.04 4.11 -24.98
N ASP A 300 -29.06 4.87 -25.48
CA ASP A 300 -29.07 5.62 -26.75
C ASP A 300 -30.10 6.76 -26.84
N GLN A 301 -30.10 7.65 -25.84
CA GLN A 301 -30.86 8.91 -25.92
C GLN A 301 -30.12 9.90 -26.84
N ARG A 302 -30.44 9.83 -28.13
CA ARG A 302 -29.91 10.75 -29.14
C ARG A 302 -30.67 12.05 -29.13
N ASP A 303 -29.96 13.17 -29.06
CA ASP A 303 -30.55 14.50 -29.13
C ASP A 303 -30.53 15.09 -30.54
N GLY A 304 -31.45 16.01 -30.80
CA GLY A 304 -31.52 16.78 -32.03
C GLY A 304 -31.96 15.97 -33.26
N LEU A 305 -31.35 16.26 -34.42
CA LEU A 305 -31.74 15.69 -35.70
C LEU A 305 -31.58 14.16 -35.74
N VAL A 306 -30.50 13.63 -35.17
CA VAL A 306 -30.21 12.19 -35.17
C VAL A 306 -31.22 11.44 -34.30
N GLY A 307 -31.71 12.06 -33.23
CA GLY A 307 -32.78 11.52 -32.39
C GLY A 307 -34.18 11.57 -32.99
N SER A 308 -34.36 12.23 -34.14
CA SER A 308 -35.68 12.38 -34.77
C SER A 308 -36.08 11.19 -35.66
N TYR A 309 -35.18 10.22 -35.87
CA TYR A 309 -35.39 9.06 -36.72
C TYR A 309 -35.10 7.75 -35.96
N LEU A 310 -35.70 6.66 -36.41
CA LEU A 310 -35.48 5.32 -35.88
C LEU A 310 -34.08 4.80 -36.28
N GLY A 311 -33.24 4.51 -35.27
CA GLY A 311 -31.91 3.92 -35.49
C GLY A 311 -31.96 2.56 -36.19
N ARG A 312 -30.90 2.24 -36.95
CA ARG A 312 -30.82 1.02 -37.79
C ARG A 312 -30.95 -0.29 -37.01
N LEU A 313 -30.46 -0.33 -35.78
CA LEU A 313 -30.45 -1.51 -34.90
C LEU A 313 -31.58 -1.50 -33.86
N HIS A 314 -32.35 -0.42 -33.77
CA HIS A 314 -33.39 -0.27 -32.75
C HIS A 314 -34.70 -0.94 -33.17
N ASN A 315 -35.26 -1.76 -32.26
CA ASN A 315 -36.55 -2.42 -32.42
C ASN A 315 -37.65 -1.85 -31.50
N GLN A 316 -37.41 -0.69 -30.87
CA GLN A 316 -38.38 -0.04 -29.99
C GLN A 316 -38.22 1.49 -30.01
N VAL A 317 -39.28 2.18 -29.62
CA VAL A 317 -39.36 3.64 -29.50
C VAL A 317 -40.01 3.95 -28.15
N TRP A 318 -39.34 4.80 -27.37
CA TRP A 318 -39.81 5.25 -26.07
C TRP A 318 -40.44 6.64 -26.18
N VAL A 319 -41.67 6.81 -25.69
CA VAL A 319 -42.38 8.11 -25.72
C VAL A 319 -42.50 8.68 -24.31
N SER A 320 -41.78 9.77 -24.09
CA SER A 320 -41.74 10.49 -22.81
C SER A 320 -42.84 11.56 -22.73
N PRO A 321 -43.34 11.88 -21.52
CA PRO A 321 -44.38 12.88 -21.34
C PRO A 321 -43.78 14.30 -21.46
N PRO A 322 -44.60 15.33 -21.73
CA PRO A 322 -44.14 16.72 -21.76
C PRO A 322 -43.48 17.12 -20.44
N VAL A 323 -42.27 17.66 -20.50
CA VAL A 323 -41.56 18.18 -19.32
C VAL A 323 -42.20 19.50 -18.88
N THR A 324 -42.99 19.48 -17.81
CA THR A 324 -43.42 20.70 -17.12
C THR A 324 -42.19 21.29 -16.43
N GLN A 325 -41.65 22.40 -16.94
CA GLN A 325 -40.63 23.17 -16.21
C GLN A 325 -41.27 23.80 -14.98
N THR A 326 -41.37 23.06 -13.87
CA THR A 326 -41.61 23.65 -12.56
C THR A 326 -40.33 24.35 -12.14
N SER A 327 -40.31 25.68 -12.33
CA SER A 327 -39.35 26.57 -11.68
C SER A 327 -39.34 26.29 -10.18
N VAL A 328 -38.27 25.66 -9.69
CA VAL A 328 -38.07 25.44 -8.25
C VAL A 328 -37.92 26.82 -7.60
N LYS A 329 -38.97 27.27 -6.92
CA LYS A 329 -38.90 28.42 -6.01
C LYS A 329 -37.98 28.04 -4.86
N THR A 330 -36.92 28.81 -4.70
CA THR A 330 -35.97 28.75 -3.60
C THR A 330 -36.70 29.09 -2.30
N GLU A 331 -37.08 28.08 -1.50
CA GLU A 331 -37.51 28.31 -0.11
C GLU A 331 -36.31 28.27 0.82
N THR A 332 -36.04 29.44 1.39
CA THR A 332 -35.00 29.76 2.34
C THR A 332 -35.43 29.38 3.77
N VAL A 333 -34.54 28.69 4.48
CA VAL A 333 -34.42 28.60 5.95
C VAL A 333 -35.57 27.91 6.70
N LYS A 334 -35.41 26.58 6.91
CA LYS A 334 -35.76 25.82 8.14
C LYS A 334 -35.44 24.32 7.93
N SER A 335 -34.15 23.94 7.91
CA SER A 335 -33.74 22.55 7.62
C SER A 335 -32.72 21.96 8.62
N TRP A 336 -32.43 22.61 9.75
CA TRP A 336 -31.46 22.06 10.71
C TRP A 336 -32.10 21.18 11.80
N LEU A 337 -33.35 21.48 12.19
CA LEU A 337 -34.03 20.79 13.31
C LEU A 337 -34.83 19.55 12.90
N GLN A 338 -35.16 19.35 11.62
CA GLN A 338 -35.92 18.19 11.13
C GLN A 338 -35.05 17.01 10.66
N GLN A 339 -33.73 17.20 10.51
CA GLN A 339 -32.81 16.12 10.13
C GLN A 339 -32.41 15.20 11.30
N LEU A 340 -32.68 15.60 12.54
CA LEU A 340 -32.32 14.82 13.74
C LEU A 340 -33.34 13.72 14.11
N VAL A 341 -34.50 13.63 13.45
CA VAL A 341 -35.62 12.78 13.91
C VAL A 341 -36.24 11.89 12.81
N ALA A 342 -35.70 11.85 11.58
CA ALA A 342 -36.26 11.02 10.51
C ALA A 342 -35.64 9.61 10.44
N PRO A 343 -36.44 8.52 10.45
CA PRO A 343 -35.94 7.15 10.31
C PRO A 343 -35.42 6.89 8.89
N ARG A 344 -34.19 6.36 8.79
CA ARG A 344 -33.43 6.10 7.56
C ARG A 344 -33.91 4.86 6.79
N THR A 345 -35.18 4.84 6.37
CA THR A 345 -35.68 3.81 5.45
C THR A 345 -36.69 4.40 4.48
N ALA A 346 -36.20 5.04 3.41
CA ALA A 346 -36.93 5.22 2.15
C ALA A 346 -35.98 5.79 1.09
N ILE A 347 -35.70 4.99 0.06
CA ILE A 347 -35.14 5.46 -1.21
C ILE A 347 -36.28 6.22 -1.90
N SER A 348 -36.17 7.54 -1.98
CA SER A 348 -37.01 8.37 -2.85
C SER A 348 -36.10 9.25 -3.69
N ALA A 349 -36.06 8.93 -4.99
CA ALA A 349 -35.34 9.67 -6.00
C ALA A 349 -36.25 10.77 -6.55
N GLN A 350 -35.94 12.04 -6.26
CA GLN A 350 -36.47 13.20 -6.97
C GLN A 350 -35.75 14.47 -6.49
N HIS A 351 -34.62 14.85 -7.08
CA HIS A 351 -34.17 16.26 -7.22
C HIS A 351 -33.06 16.33 -8.28
N PRO A 352 -33.22 17.13 -9.37
CA PRO A 352 -32.17 17.40 -10.34
C PRO A 352 -31.51 18.77 -10.06
N GLY A 353 -30.17 18.80 -10.03
CA GLY A 353 -29.40 20.06 -10.06
C GLY A 353 -28.25 20.10 -9.06
N GLU A 354 -27.03 20.01 -9.58
CA GLU A 354 -25.73 20.31 -8.96
C GLU A 354 -25.44 19.72 -7.56
N VAL A 355 -24.74 18.59 -7.56
CA VAL A 355 -24.01 18.10 -6.37
C VAL A 355 -22.60 17.67 -6.80
N ALA A 356 -21.62 18.10 -6.01
CA ALA A 356 -20.19 17.88 -6.19
C ALA A 356 -19.80 16.42 -6.47
N MET A 357 -18.77 16.26 -7.30
CA MET A 357 -18.10 15.02 -7.67
C MET A 357 -17.40 14.36 -6.47
N THR A 358 -18.15 13.87 -5.49
CA THR A 358 -17.67 12.96 -4.43
C THR A 358 -18.88 12.38 -3.70
N GLY A 359 -19.70 11.61 -4.41
CA GLY A 359 -20.65 10.68 -3.80
C GLY A 359 -19.99 9.32 -3.69
N MET A 360 -19.80 8.82 -2.47
CA MET A 360 -19.37 7.44 -2.22
C MET A 360 -20.29 6.49 -2.98
N LEU A 361 -19.75 5.84 -4.02
CA LEU A 361 -20.46 4.87 -4.85
C LEU A 361 -20.87 3.69 -3.96
N SER A 362 -22.18 3.46 -3.80
CA SER A 362 -22.67 2.30 -3.06
C SER A 362 -22.37 1.03 -3.83
N VAL A 363 -21.41 0.22 -3.35
CA VAL A 363 -20.96 -1.03 -3.96
C VAL A 363 -22.14 -1.97 -4.26
N GLU A 364 -23.09 -2.06 -3.33
CA GLU A 364 -24.24 -2.96 -3.41
C GLU A 364 -25.16 -2.71 -4.61
N ALA A 365 -25.34 -1.45 -5.02
CA ALA A 365 -26.26 -1.10 -6.10
C ALA A 365 -25.73 -1.55 -7.48
N PHE A 366 -24.42 -1.44 -7.70
CA PHE A 366 -23.78 -1.88 -8.94
C PHE A 366 -23.68 -3.41 -8.99
N ASP A 367 -23.32 -4.06 -7.89
CA ASP A 367 -23.25 -5.53 -7.83
C ASP A 367 -24.61 -6.20 -8.07
N ALA A 368 -25.70 -5.55 -7.67
CA ALA A 368 -27.05 -6.05 -7.90
C ALA A 368 -27.45 -6.09 -9.39
N VAL A 369 -26.94 -5.17 -10.21
CA VAL A 369 -27.28 -5.04 -11.64
C VAL A 369 -26.25 -5.64 -12.60
N TRP A 370 -25.10 -6.07 -12.09
CA TRP A 370 -23.96 -6.51 -12.88
C TRP A 370 -23.88 -8.05 -13.01
N PRO A 371 -24.15 -8.64 -14.19
CA PRO A 371 -24.14 -10.10 -14.35
C PRO A 371 -22.76 -10.69 -14.69
N PHE A 372 -21.78 -9.86 -15.08
CA PHE A 372 -20.46 -10.30 -15.50
C PHE A 372 -19.59 -10.74 -14.31
N SER A 373 -18.60 -11.61 -14.57
CA SER A 373 -17.65 -12.06 -13.53
C SER A 373 -16.62 -11.00 -13.12
N MET A 374 -16.45 -9.93 -13.91
CA MET A 374 -15.56 -8.81 -13.63
C MET A 374 -16.13 -7.90 -12.52
N PRO A 375 -15.30 -7.30 -11.64
CA PRO A 375 -15.78 -6.40 -10.61
C PRO A 375 -16.26 -5.07 -11.23
N PRO A 376 -17.52 -4.64 -10.99
CA PRO A 376 -18.08 -3.48 -11.70
C PRO A 376 -17.44 -2.17 -11.25
N LEU A 377 -17.23 -1.97 -9.96
CA LEU A 377 -16.78 -0.67 -9.45
C LEU A 377 -15.35 -0.28 -9.89
N PRO A 378 -14.35 -1.18 -9.87
CA PRO A 378 -13.03 -0.91 -10.42
C PRO A 378 -13.09 -0.56 -11.91
N LEU A 379 -13.90 -1.30 -12.68
CA LEU A 379 -14.06 -1.07 -14.11
C LEU A 379 -14.68 0.31 -14.37
N LEU A 380 -15.80 0.63 -13.74
CA LEU A 380 -16.49 1.90 -13.93
C LEU A 380 -15.61 3.09 -13.53
N ARG A 381 -14.75 2.93 -12.51
CA ARG A 381 -13.75 3.94 -12.15
C ARG A 381 -12.68 4.10 -13.22
N ALA A 382 -12.09 2.99 -13.69
CA ALA A 382 -11.08 3.00 -14.75
C ALA A 382 -11.61 3.69 -16.03
N LEU A 383 -12.86 3.40 -16.41
CA LEU A 383 -13.53 4.04 -17.54
C LEU A 383 -13.69 5.56 -17.34
N LEU A 384 -14.13 6.00 -16.15
CA LEU A 384 -14.31 7.43 -15.86
C LEU A 384 -12.97 8.19 -15.77
N THR A 385 -11.91 7.54 -15.28
CA THR A 385 -10.57 8.14 -15.20
C THR A 385 -9.80 8.08 -16.52
N GLY A 386 -10.29 7.32 -17.50
CA GLY A 386 -9.59 7.08 -18.76
C GLY A 386 -8.35 6.20 -18.60
N ASP A 387 -8.33 5.34 -17.57
CA ASP A 387 -7.25 4.37 -17.35
C ASP A 387 -7.48 3.15 -18.25
N THR A 388 -6.89 3.21 -19.44
CA THR A 388 -7.00 2.17 -20.47
C THR A 388 -6.40 0.84 -20.03
N ASP A 389 -5.30 0.85 -19.28
CA ASP A 389 -4.59 -0.38 -18.89
C ASP A 389 -5.45 -1.20 -17.93
N THR A 390 -5.92 -0.56 -16.84
CA THR A 390 -6.81 -1.19 -15.87
C THR A 390 -8.15 -1.59 -16.51
N ALA A 391 -8.70 -0.77 -17.40
CA ALA A 391 -9.95 -1.11 -18.08
C ALA A 391 -9.79 -2.34 -19.00
N ASN A 392 -8.63 -2.50 -19.64
CA ASN A 392 -8.33 -3.66 -20.48
C ASN A 392 -8.21 -4.93 -19.65
N GLU A 393 -7.41 -4.90 -18.57
CA GLU A 393 -7.23 -6.03 -17.64
C GLU A 393 -8.57 -6.50 -17.05
N LEU A 394 -9.47 -5.57 -16.76
CA LEU A 394 -10.79 -5.88 -16.22
C LEU A 394 -11.77 -6.41 -17.27
N GLY A 395 -11.43 -6.37 -18.57
CA GLY A 395 -12.22 -6.95 -19.65
C GLY A 395 -13.14 -5.98 -20.40
N ALA A 396 -12.85 -4.67 -20.39
CA ALA A 396 -13.68 -3.65 -21.05
C ALA A 396 -13.91 -3.90 -22.56
N MET A 397 -12.98 -4.59 -23.23
CA MET A 397 -13.05 -4.85 -24.68
C MET A 397 -14.28 -5.66 -25.13
N MET A 398 -14.83 -6.50 -24.26
CA MET A 398 -16.01 -7.32 -24.59
C MET A 398 -17.33 -6.56 -24.48
N LEU A 399 -17.33 -5.40 -23.83
CA LEU A 399 -18.52 -4.64 -23.54
C LEU A 399 -18.83 -3.65 -24.67
N ALA A 400 -20.12 -3.38 -24.83
CA ALA A 400 -20.62 -2.22 -25.57
C ALA A 400 -21.34 -1.26 -24.63
N GLU A 401 -21.71 -0.07 -25.11
CA GLU A 401 -22.35 0.95 -24.28
C GLU A 401 -23.68 0.48 -23.68
N GLU A 402 -24.39 -0.42 -24.38
CA GLU A 402 -25.62 -1.05 -23.89
C GLU A 402 -25.40 -1.91 -22.64
N ASP A 403 -24.23 -2.54 -22.48
CA ASP A 403 -23.92 -3.40 -21.33
C ASP A 403 -23.74 -2.58 -20.05
N LEU A 404 -23.36 -1.30 -20.17
CA LEU A 404 -23.19 -0.36 -19.06
C LEU A 404 -24.44 0.50 -18.79
N ALA A 405 -25.47 0.39 -19.62
CA ALA A 405 -26.67 1.23 -19.54
C ALA A 405 -27.40 1.08 -18.19
N LEU A 406 -27.48 -0.15 -17.67
CA LEU A 406 -28.13 -0.39 -16.38
C LEU A 406 -27.30 0.15 -15.21
N CYS A 407 -25.96 0.17 -15.33
CA CYS A 407 -25.07 0.81 -14.37
C CYS A 407 -25.26 2.34 -14.36
N ALA A 408 -25.41 2.96 -15.54
CA ALA A 408 -25.71 4.38 -15.65
C ALA A 408 -27.07 4.71 -14.99
N TYR A 409 -28.07 3.84 -15.16
CA TYR A 409 -29.39 4.00 -14.56
C TYR A 409 -29.39 3.97 -13.02
N VAL A 410 -28.65 3.06 -12.39
CA VAL A 410 -28.57 2.96 -10.92
C VAL A 410 -27.63 3.98 -10.28
N CYS A 411 -26.81 4.66 -11.07
CA CYS A 411 -25.79 5.59 -10.58
C CYS A 411 -26.42 6.84 -9.94
N PRO A 412 -26.16 7.13 -8.65
CA PRO A 412 -26.67 8.34 -7.99
C PRO A 412 -26.19 9.63 -8.65
N ALA A 413 -24.98 9.59 -9.24
CA ALA A 413 -24.35 10.73 -9.90
C ALA A 413 -24.77 10.90 -11.37
N LYS A 414 -25.62 10.02 -11.91
CA LYS A 414 -26.08 10.02 -13.32
C LYS A 414 -24.94 10.19 -14.33
N GLN A 415 -23.85 9.46 -14.12
CA GLN A 415 -22.70 9.45 -15.03
C GLN A 415 -23.02 8.62 -16.28
N ASP A 416 -22.53 9.07 -17.43
CA ASP A 416 -22.65 8.35 -18.70
C ASP A 416 -21.46 7.41 -18.90
N TYR A 417 -21.58 6.19 -18.36
CA TYR A 417 -20.56 5.16 -18.51
C TYR A 417 -20.43 4.62 -19.93
N GLY A 418 -21.49 4.72 -20.75
CA GLY A 418 -21.44 4.30 -22.15
C GLY A 418 -20.51 5.20 -22.96
N ALA A 419 -20.66 6.52 -22.81
CA ALA A 419 -19.76 7.49 -23.44
C ALA A 419 -18.30 7.32 -22.96
N ALA A 420 -18.10 7.05 -21.66
CA ALA A 420 -16.76 6.77 -21.11
C ALA A 420 -16.14 5.52 -21.73
N LEU A 421 -16.89 4.41 -21.82
CA LEU A 421 -16.44 3.18 -22.48
C LEU A 421 -16.09 3.42 -23.94
N ARG A 422 -16.92 4.16 -24.69
CA ARG A 422 -16.65 4.46 -26.10
C ARG A 422 -15.34 5.24 -26.27
N ALA A 423 -15.07 6.20 -25.38
CA ALA A 423 -13.81 6.95 -25.40
C ALA A 423 -12.60 6.03 -25.13
N THR A 424 -12.70 5.13 -24.15
CA THR A 424 -11.64 4.14 -23.84
C THR A 424 -11.43 3.15 -24.99
N LEU A 425 -12.50 2.64 -25.62
CA LEU A 425 -12.41 1.75 -26.78
C LEU A 425 -11.78 2.45 -28.00
N GLN A 426 -12.09 3.73 -28.22
CA GLN A 426 -11.45 4.54 -29.27
C GLN A 426 -9.97 4.81 -28.98
N ALA A 427 -9.59 4.96 -27.70
CA ALA A 427 -8.20 5.04 -27.30
C ALA A 427 -7.47 3.72 -27.64
N PHE A 428 -8.02 2.56 -27.24
CA PHE A 428 -7.46 1.26 -27.63
C PHE A 428 -7.28 1.08 -29.15
N GLU A 429 -8.27 1.50 -29.94
CA GLU A 429 -8.21 1.40 -31.41
C GLU A 429 -7.10 2.29 -32.01
N LYS A 430 -6.83 3.45 -31.40
CA LYS A 430 -5.84 4.43 -31.86
C LYS A 430 -4.43 4.15 -31.36
N ASP A 431 -4.31 3.57 -30.16
CA ASP A 431 -3.06 3.53 -29.39
C ASP A 431 -2.29 2.20 -29.53
N GLY A 432 -2.83 1.25 -30.31
CA GLY A 432 -2.37 -0.15 -30.42
C GLY A 432 -0.94 -0.44 -30.89
N LEU A 433 0.00 0.53 -30.98
CA LEU A 433 1.46 0.29 -31.08
C LEU A 433 2.35 1.55 -30.94
N GLN A 434 1.81 2.77 -31.06
CA GLN A 434 2.63 4.00 -31.09
C GLN A 434 2.78 4.71 -29.73
N GLU A 435 1.85 4.55 -28.80
CA GLU A 435 1.91 5.31 -27.53
C GLU A 435 2.73 4.60 -26.43
N LEU A 436 2.84 3.27 -26.49
CA LEU A 436 3.58 2.44 -25.52
C LEU A 436 5.07 2.85 -25.38
N LEU A 437 5.63 3.52 -26.39
CA LEU A 437 7.06 3.85 -26.47
C LEU A 437 7.36 5.35 -26.50
N GLY A 438 6.33 6.21 -26.61
CA GLY A 438 6.47 7.67 -26.64
C GLY A 438 7.63 8.18 -27.51
N TRP A 439 8.45 9.09 -26.96
CA TRP A 439 9.64 9.62 -27.66
C TRP A 439 10.69 8.55 -27.99
N ARG A 440 10.73 7.44 -27.25
CA ARG A 440 11.70 6.34 -27.45
C ARG A 440 11.35 5.56 -28.72
N GLY A 441 10.06 5.32 -28.95
CA GLY A 441 9.55 4.72 -30.19
C GLY A 441 9.81 5.61 -31.40
N THR A 442 9.56 6.92 -31.28
CA THR A 442 9.88 7.87 -32.36
C THR A 442 11.39 7.96 -32.65
N GLY A 443 12.24 7.81 -31.63
CA GLY A 443 13.70 7.81 -31.78
C GLY A 443 14.23 6.55 -32.48
N LEU A 444 13.69 5.37 -32.14
CA LEU A 444 14.05 4.11 -32.79
C LEU A 444 13.54 4.05 -34.25
N ALA A 445 12.33 4.54 -34.51
CA ALA A 445 11.79 4.68 -35.85
C ALA A 445 12.61 5.64 -36.73
N ALA A 446 13.14 6.74 -36.16
CA ALA A 446 14.02 7.67 -36.86
C ALA A 446 15.38 7.06 -37.26
N LEU A 447 15.81 5.99 -36.59
CA LEU A 447 17.02 5.23 -36.92
C LEU A 447 16.78 4.13 -37.98
N GLY A 448 15.56 4.03 -38.53
CA GLY A 448 15.21 3.05 -39.57
C GLY A 448 15.17 1.61 -39.09
N LEU A 449 15.01 1.40 -37.78
CA LEU A 449 14.96 0.09 -37.15
C LEU A 449 13.50 -0.34 -36.98
N ASP A 450 13.15 -1.50 -37.56
CA ASP A 450 11.81 -2.07 -37.50
C ASP A 450 11.48 -2.53 -36.07
N MET A 451 10.27 -2.25 -35.60
CA MET A 451 9.83 -2.48 -34.22
C MET A 451 9.42 -3.94 -33.99
N ASN A 452 10.20 -4.88 -34.52
CA ASN A 452 9.95 -6.30 -34.44
C ASN A 452 10.65 -6.87 -33.17
N PRO A 453 9.93 -7.50 -32.22
CA PRO A 453 10.50 -8.04 -30.98
C PRO A 453 11.58 -9.11 -31.19
N GLU A 454 11.62 -9.72 -32.38
CA GLU A 454 12.58 -10.75 -32.75
C GLU A 454 13.94 -10.19 -33.23
N ALA A 455 14.03 -8.89 -33.52
CA ALA A 455 15.26 -8.24 -33.91
C ALA A 455 16.11 -7.90 -32.67
N GLY A 456 17.06 -8.77 -32.31
CA GLY A 456 17.86 -8.63 -31.08
C GLY A 456 18.54 -7.27 -30.88
N LEU A 457 18.89 -6.54 -31.94
CA LEU A 457 19.47 -5.19 -31.83
C LEU A 457 18.46 -4.12 -31.39
N THR A 458 17.22 -4.16 -31.89
CA THR A 458 16.19 -3.16 -31.57
C THR A 458 15.71 -3.33 -30.14
N ALA A 459 15.52 -4.58 -29.70
CA ALA A 459 15.23 -4.93 -28.32
C ALA A 459 16.35 -4.48 -27.35
N THR A 460 17.63 -4.68 -27.72
CA THR A 460 18.78 -4.27 -26.90
C THR A 460 18.85 -2.75 -26.75
N LEU A 461 18.69 -2.00 -27.84
CA LEU A 461 18.72 -0.53 -27.82
C LEU A 461 17.52 0.05 -27.06
N LEU A 462 16.34 -0.58 -27.19
CA LEU A 462 15.16 -0.22 -26.42
C LEU A 462 15.41 -0.42 -24.92
N GLY A 463 15.91 -1.59 -24.50
CA GLY A 463 16.25 -1.86 -23.10
C GLY A 463 17.29 -0.87 -22.54
N LEU A 464 18.32 -0.54 -23.31
CA LEU A 464 19.35 0.43 -22.92
C LEU A 464 18.76 1.83 -22.68
N SER A 465 17.72 2.21 -23.44
CA SER A 465 17.06 3.51 -23.32
C SER A 465 16.25 3.67 -22.01
N TYR A 466 15.82 2.57 -21.40
CA TYR A 466 15.20 2.56 -20.07
C TYR A 466 16.25 2.50 -18.95
N LEU A 467 17.30 1.70 -19.12
CA LEU A 467 18.35 1.52 -18.11
C LEU A 467 19.21 2.78 -17.90
N THR A 468 19.63 3.43 -19.00
CA THR A 468 20.65 4.49 -18.93
C THR A 468 20.20 5.70 -18.08
N PRO A 469 18.99 6.27 -18.28
CA PRO A 469 18.53 7.39 -17.46
C PRO A 469 18.43 7.04 -15.96
N LEU A 470 18.01 5.80 -15.65
CA LEU A 470 17.85 5.32 -14.29
C LEU A 470 19.21 5.24 -13.56
N VAL A 471 20.21 4.63 -14.20
CA VAL A 471 21.57 4.53 -13.65
C VAL A 471 22.21 5.91 -13.48
N LEU A 472 22.06 6.80 -14.47
CA LEU A 472 22.62 8.15 -14.39
C LEU A 472 22.04 8.96 -13.22
N ILE A 473 20.72 8.88 -13.01
CA ILE A 473 20.06 9.55 -11.90
C ILE A 473 20.44 8.92 -10.56
N ALA A 474 20.52 7.59 -10.48
CA ALA A 474 20.99 6.91 -9.28
C ALA A 474 22.40 7.36 -8.90
N LEU A 475 23.33 7.40 -9.87
CA LEU A 475 24.70 7.88 -9.66
C LEU A 475 24.73 9.34 -9.20
N ALA A 476 23.93 10.21 -9.82
CA ALA A 476 23.86 11.63 -9.46
C ALA A 476 23.35 11.84 -8.02
N VAL A 477 22.31 11.10 -7.62
CA VAL A 477 21.72 11.20 -6.27
C VAL A 477 22.66 10.66 -5.21
N ALA A 478 23.25 9.48 -5.43
CA ALA A 478 24.20 8.89 -4.49
C ALA A 478 25.43 9.78 -4.30
N TYR A 479 26.02 10.28 -5.40
CA TYR A 479 27.12 11.24 -5.35
C TYR A 479 26.74 12.54 -4.62
N GLY A 480 25.53 13.06 -4.87
CA GLY A 480 25.01 14.27 -4.25
C GLY A 480 24.95 14.16 -2.72
N TRP A 481 24.34 13.09 -2.20
CA TRP A 481 24.25 12.85 -0.75
C TRP A 481 25.62 12.60 -0.11
N GLU A 482 26.46 11.77 -0.75
CA GLU A 482 27.80 11.48 -0.24
C GLU A 482 28.62 12.77 -0.09
N ARG A 483 28.53 13.66 -1.07
CA ARG A 483 29.20 14.97 -1.04
C ARG A 483 28.68 15.87 0.09
N VAL A 484 27.36 15.94 0.29
CA VAL A 484 26.74 16.77 1.34
C VAL A 484 27.19 16.32 2.73
N PHE A 485 27.20 15.01 2.99
CA PHE A 485 27.61 14.47 4.28
C PHE A 485 29.13 14.51 4.49
N ALA A 486 29.93 14.27 3.44
CA ALA A 486 31.38 14.43 3.48
C ALA A 486 31.77 15.88 3.84
N GLN A 487 31.09 16.88 3.27
CA GLN A 487 31.30 18.30 3.60
C GLN A 487 30.91 18.62 5.04
N ARG A 488 29.78 18.13 5.55
CA ARG A 488 29.37 18.38 6.94
C ARG A 488 30.26 17.67 7.97
N ARG A 489 30.82 16.51 7.63
CA ARG A 489 31.67 15.71 8.54
C ARG A 489 33.17 15.96 8.37
N SER A 490 33.57 16.78 7.39
CA SER A 490 34.99 17.02 7.04
C SER A 490 35.75 15.71 6.75
N GLN A 491 35.12 14.77 6.05
CA GLN A 491 35.70 13.47 5.68
C GLN A 491 35.93 13.38 4.15
N PRO A 492 36.88 12.56 3.67
CA PRO A 492 37.04 12.32 2.23
C PRO A 492 35.81 11.62 1.66
N LEU A 493 35.53 11.86 0.36
CA LEU A 493 34.50 11.14 -0.39
C LEU A 493 34.89 9.67 -0.50
N ASP A 494 34.04 8.77 0.01
CA ASP A 494 34.17 7.35 -0.27
C ASP A 494 33.70 7.04 -1.70
N HIS A 495 34.11 5.91 -2.26
CA HIS A 495 33.73 5.44 -3.60
C HIS A 495 32.57 4.44 -3.57
N GLY A 496 32.14 3.99 -2.38
CA GLY A 496 31.05 3.02 -2.19
C GLY A 496 29.71 3.44 -2.81
N TRP A 497 29.46 4.75 -2.97
CA TRP A 497 28.24 5.29 -3.58
C TRP A 497 28.01 4.78 -5.02
N VAL A 498 29.07 4.47 -5.77
CA VAL A 498 28.96 3.93 -7.13
C VAL A 498 28.28 2.56 -7.08
N MET A 499 28.72 1.68 -6.19
CA MET A 499 28.15 0.34 -6.05
C MET A 499 26.72 0.40 -5.55
N THR A 500 26.43 1.27 -4.58
CA THR A 500 25.06 1.47 -4.09
C THR A 500 24.11 1.94 -5.21
N ALA A 501 24.51 2.92 -6.01
CA ALA A 501 23.71 3.42 -7.12
C ALA A 501 23.46 2.37 -8.21
N TRP A 502 24.49 1.61 -8.58
CA TRP A 502 24.39 0.55 -9.58
C TRP A 502 23.48 -0.60 -9.12
N LEU A 503 23.71 -1.13 -7.91
CA LEU A 503 22.89 -2.20 -7.36
C LEU A 503 21.43 -1.75 -7.18
N PHE A 504 21.20 -0.51 -6.74
CA PHE A 504 19.86 0.05 -6.63
C PHE A 504 19.15 0.11 -7.97
N ALA A 505 19.79 0.65 -9.01
CA ALA A 505 19.18 0.75 -10.34
C ALA A 505 18.87 -0.62 -10.96
N LEU A 506 19.74 -1.62 -10.76
CA LEU A 506 19.53 -2.97 -11.28
C LEU A 506 18.38 -3.71 -10.58
N MET A 507 18.10 -3.40 -9.32
CA MET A 507 17.00 -4.02 -8.56
C MET A 507 15.62 -3.43 -8.88
N LEU A 508 15.53 -2.32 -9.63
CA LEU A 508 14.26 -1.73 -10.01
C LEU A 508 13.74 -2.29 -11.33
N GLN A 509 12.44 -2.15 -11.55
CA GLN A 509 11.84 -2.38 -12.85
C GLN A 509 12.17 -1.24 -13.83
N PRO A 510 12.27 -1.50 -15.14
CA PRO A 510 12.63 -0.46 -16.10
C PRO A 510 11.52 0.61 -16.28
N GLY A 511 10.28 0.33 -15.87
CA GLY A 511 9.14 1.24 -15.96
C GLY A 511 9.08 2.30 -14.85
N VAL A 512 9.94 2.20 -13.84
CA VAL A 512 9.88 3.06 -12.64
C VAL A 512 10.15 4.53 -13.01
N PRO A 513 9.26 5.46 -12.63
CA PRO A 513 9.49 6.89 -12.79
C PRO A 513 10.79 7.35 -12.13
N LEU A 514 11.53 8.23 -12.81
CA LEU A 514 12.85 8.69 -12.36
C LEU A 514 12.81 9.40 -10.99
N TRP A 515 11.74 10.10 -10.66
CA TRP A 515 11.58 10.74 -9.35
C TRP A 515 11.45 9.72 -8.20
N MET A 516 10.87 8.54 -8.46
CA MET A 516 10.79 7.46 -7.46
C MET A 516 12.18 6.89 -7.20
N ALA A 517 12.99 6.70 -8.25
CA ALA A 517 14.38 6.28 -8.10
C ALA A 517 15.18 7.27 -7.24
N VAL A 518 14.99 8.58 -7.45
CA VAL A 518 15.60 9.63 -6.60
C VAL A 518 15.17 9.48 -5.15
N LEU A 519 13.88 9.29 -4.89
CA LEU A 519 13.30 9.23 -3.56
C LEU A 519 13.76 7.97 -2.81
N GLY A 520 13.66 6.79 -3.44
CA GLY A 520 14.09 5.52 -2.87
C GLY A 520 15.58 5.48 -2.55
N LEU A 521 16.43 5.95 -3.47
CA LEU A 521 17.88 5.97 -3.24
C LEU A 521 18.27 7.01 -2.18
N SER A 522 17.61 8.16 -2.15
CA SER A 522 17.81 9.16 -1.09
C SER A 522 17.50 8.57 0.27
N PHE A 523 16.36 7.86 0.41
CA PHE A 523 16.02 7.17 1.64
C PHE A 523 17.07 6.12 2.00
N GLY A 524 17.45 5.26 1.04
CA GLY A 524 18.46 4.23 1.24
C GLY A 524 19.80 4.77 1.72
N VAL A 525 20.35 5.80 1.06
CA VAL A 525 21.66 6.38 1.40
C VAL A 525 21.62 7.16 2.72
N VAL A 526 20.61 8.01 2.92
CA VAL A 526 20.52 8.84 4.13
C VAL A 526 20.27 7.96 5.35
N VAL A 527 19.28 7.07 5.29
CA VAL A 527 18.86 6.23 6.42
C VAL A 527 19.77 5.04 6.62
N GLY A 528 20.10 4.35 5.53
CA GLY A 528 20.88 3.13 5.55
C GLY A 528 22.36 3.39 5.83
N ALA A 529 22.96 4.43 5.25
CA ALA A 529 24.40 4.70 5.41
C ALA A 529 24.70 5.84 6.38
N HIS A 530 24.14 7.03 6.16
CA HIS A 530 24.62 8.22 6.86
C HIS A 530 24.15 8.33 8.31
N ILE A 531 22.95 7.86 8.67
CA ILE A 531 22.51 7.84 10.08
C ILE A 531 23.50 7.05 10.96
N PHE A 532 24.07 5.96 10.44
CA PHE A 532 25.02 5.10 11.17
C PHE A 532 26.48 5.55 11.09
N GLY A 533 26.75 6.76 10.60
CA GLY A 533 28.11 7.32 10.58
C GLY A 533 28.85 7.18 9.25
N GLY A 534 28.17 6.74 8.18
CA GLY A 534 28.74 6.70 6.83
C GLY A 534 29.21 5.30 6.42
N THR A 535 30.19 5.24 5.54
CA THR A 535 30.51 4.00 4.83
C THR A 535 31.18 2.94 5.71
N GLY A 536 30.80 1.67 5.49
CA GLY A 536 31.26 0.52 6.26
C GLY A 536 30.65 0.39 7.67
N LYS A 537 29.72 1.28 8.06
CA LYS A 537 29.05 1.26 9.38
C LYS A 537 27.55 0.95 9.30
N TYR A 538 27.05 0.60 8.12
CA TYR A 538 25.64 0.38 7.89
C TYR A 538 25.21 -1.04 8.24
N LEU A 539 24.08 -1.16 8.95
CA LEU A 539 23.51 -2.44 9.41
C LEU A 539 22.98 -3.30 8.25
N VAL A 540 22.50 -2.63 7.19
CA VAL A 540 21.95 -3.27 6.00
C VAL A 540 22.36 -2.47 4.77
N SER A 541 22.43 -3.12 3.61
CA SER A 541 22.79 -2.48 2.35
C SER A 541 21.88 -1.28 2.05
N PRO A 542 22.43 -0.07 1.83
CA PRO A 542 21.64 1.12 1.53
C PRO A 542 20.79 0.99 0.25
N ALA A 543 21.31 0.26 -0.75
CA ALA A 543 20.60 -0.01 -1.99
C ALA A 543 19.35 -0.87 -1.74
N LEU A 544 19.51 -1.95 -0.96
CA LEU A 544 18.41 -2.84 -0.59
C LEU A 544 17.32 -2.09 0.18
N LEU A 545 17.73 -1.26 1.15
CA LEU A 545 16.80 -0.46 1.94
C LEU A 545 15.99 0.51 1.08
N GLY A 546 16.63 1.14 0.09
CA GLY A 546 15.94 2.05 -0.84
C GLY A 546 14.90 1.34 -1.71
N VAL A 547 15.20 0.13 -2.20
CA VAL A 547 14.27 -0.65 -3.05
C VAL A 547 13.09 -1.15 -2.23
N LEU A 548 13.33 -1.63 -1.00
CA LEU A 548 12.27 -2.07 -0.09
C LEU A 548 11.38 -0.90 0.32
N PHE A 549 11.95 0.28 0.55
CA PHE A 549 11.17 1.50 0.79
C PHE A 549 10.19 1.77 -0.36
N LEU A 550 10.63 1.65 -1.61
CA LEU A 550 9.76 1.86 -2.77
C LEU A 550 8.69 0.77 -2.88
N HIS A 551 9.02 -0.50 -2.59
CA HIS A 551 8.06 -1.61 -2.59
C HIS A 551 6.89 -1.37 -1.62
N PHE A 552 7.16 -0.86 -0.42
CA PHE A 552 6.10 -0.56 0.55
C PHE A 552 5.40 0.77 0.29
N SER A 553 6.08 1.73 -0.35
CA SER A 553 5.52 3.07 -0.55
C SER A 553 4.63 3.16 -1.79
N TYR A 554 5.00 2.46 -2.86
CA TYR A 554 4.41 2.58 -4.20
C TYR A 554 4.37 1.23 -4.95
N PRO A 555 3.70 0.19 -4.41
CA PRO A 555 3.71 -1.15 -5.01
C PRO A 555 3.16 -1.17 -6.44
N GLY A 556 2.11 -0.39 -6.74
CA GLY A 556 1.49 -0.38 -8.07
C GLY A 556 2.42 0.06 -9.22
N TYR A 557 3.39 0.94 -8.97
CA TYR A 557 4.37 1.38 -9.99
C TYR A 557 5.57 0.44 -10.14
N LEU A 558 5.72 -0.50 -9.23
CA LEU A 558 6.76 -1.54 -9.26
C LEU A 558 6.24 -2.86 -9.82
N GLN A 559 5.03 -2.87 -10.38
CA GLN A 559 4.44 -4.03 -11.06
C GLN A 559 4.12 -3.75 -12.54
N THR A 560 4.28 -2.51 -13.02
CA THR A 560 3.94 -2.14 -14.40
C THR A 560 4.92 -2.74 -15.41
N THR A 561 4.41 -3.61 -16.29
CA THR A 561 5.16 -4.26 -17.37
C THR A 561 5.20 -3.36 -18.62
N ILE A 562 6.34 -3.33 -19.31
CA ILE A 562 6.56 -2.48 -20.50
C ILE A 562 6.09 -3.16 -21.81
N LEU A 563 5.88 -4.48 -21.80
CA LEU A 563 5.52 -5.27 -22.98
C LEU A 563 4.11 -5.86 -22.85
N PRO A 564 3.34 -5.96 -23.95
CA PRO A 564 2.02 -6.58 -23.97
C PRO A 564 2.04 -8.03 -23.47
N GLU A 565 0.97 -8.43 -22.78
CA GLU A 565 0.80 -9.73 -22.12
C GLU A 565 0.95 -10.93 -23.08
N GLU A 566 0.62 -10.77 -24.36
CA GLU A 566 0.76 -11.83 -25.38
C GLU A 566 2.22 -12.25 -25.66
N LEU A 567 3.19 -11.37 -25.41
CA LEU A 567 4.63 -11.69 -25.51
C LEU A 567 5.25 -12.11 -24.15
N ALA A 568 4.44 -12.10 -23.07
CA ALA A 568 4.87 -12.09 -21.67
C ALA A 568 4.71 -13.43 -20.92
N ALA A 569 4.02 -14.41 -21.49
CA ALA A 569 3.45 -15.52 -20.72
C ALA A 569 4.41 -16.67 -20.35
N ALA A 570 5.69 -16.64 -20.72
CA ALA A 570 6.60 -17.75 -20.46
C ALA A 570 7.45 -17.51 -19.18
N GLY A 571 6.95 -17.97 -18.01
CA GLY A 571 7.81 -18.27 -16.86
C GLY A 571 7.73 -17.39 -15.61
N SER A 572 6.66 -16.62 -15.38
CA SER A 572 6.49 -15.90 -14.11
C SER A 572 6.37 -16.85 -12.90
N TRP A 573 6.81 -16.40 -11.71
CA TRP A 573 6.71 -17.22 -10.48
C TRP A 573 5.29 -17.65 -10.16
N SER A 574 4.29 -16.78 -10.36
CA SER A 574 2.88 -17.09 -10.10
C SER A 574 2.42 -18.27 -10.95
N GLU A 575 2.83 -18.31 -12.22
CA GLU A 575 2.52 -19.42 -13.12
C GLU A 575 3.18 -20.73 -12.67
N VAL A 576 4.48 -20.68 -12.34
CA VAL A 576 5.23 -21.86 -11.86
C VAL A 576 4.69 -22.37 -10.52
N ALA A 577 4.31 -21.47 -9.61
CA ALA A 577 3.74 -21.81 -8.31
C ALA A 577 2.33 -22.42 -8.42
N ASN A 578 1.53 -21.96 -9.38
CA ASN A 578 0.20 -22.51 -9.66
C ASN A 578 0.27 -23.88 -10.35
N GLN A 579 1.25 -24.08 -11.25
CA GLN A 579 1.46 -25.35 -11.94
C GLN A 579 2.03 -26.44 -11.00
N GLY A 580 2.77 -26.06 -9.96
CA GLY A 580 3.39 -26.99 -9.00
C GLY A 580 4.46 -27.91 -9.60
N ALA A 581 4.83 -27.68 -10.85
CA ALA A 581 5.85 -28.41 -11.60
C ALA A 581 6.56 -27.45 -12.56
N LEU A 582 7.82 -27.73 -12.87
CA LEU A 582 8.63 -26.94 -13.80
C LEU A 582 9.06 -27.84 -14.98
N SER A 583 8.65 -27.49 -16.20
CA SER A 583 9.10 -28.18 -17.41
C SER A 583 10.56 -27.85 -17.74
N LEU A 584 11.25 -28.73 -18.50
CA LEU A 584 12.64 -28.49 -18.90
C LEU A 584 12.79 -27.25 -19.76
N ASP A 585 11.84 -26.98 -20.66
CA ASP A 585 11.88 -25.80 -21.52
C ASP A 585 11.73 -24.51 -20.69
N GLN A 586 10.77 -24.47 -19.75
CA GLN A 586 10.63 -23.37 -18.81
C GLN A 586 11.89 -23.18 -17.96
N PHE A 587 12.52 -24.27 -17.48
CA PHE A 587 13.77 -24.18 -16.73
C PHE A 587 14.89 -23.50 -17.53
N PHE A 588 15.06 -23.84 -18.81
CA PHE A 588 16.09 -23.20 -19.65
C PHE A 588 15.77 -21.74 -19.96
N VAL A 589 14.49 -21.40 -20.17
CA VAL A 589 14.02 -20.01 -20.36
C VAL A 589 14.37 -19.16 -19.14
N LEU A 590 14.11 -19.67 -17.93
CA LEU A 590 14.44 -18.99 -16.66
C LEU A 590 15.94 -18.96 -16.37
N LEU A 591 16.67 -20.01 -16.73
CA LEU A 591 18.13 -20.09 -16.54
C LEU A 591 18.88 -19.05 -17.38
N ILE A 592 18.45 -18.90 -18.64
CA ILE A 592 18.96 -17.87 -19.55
C ILE A 592 18.42 -16.49 -19.14
N GLY A 593 17.23 -16.47 -18.53
CA GLY A 593 16.58 -15.32 -17.87
C GLY A 593 15.77 -14.46 -18.84
N MET A 594 15.04 -15.13 -19.73
CA MET A 594 14.00 -14.52 -20.56
C MET A 594 12.68 -14.37 -19.77
N GLU A 595 12.78 -14.00 -18.47
CA GLU A 595 11.64 -13.74 -17.58
C GLU A 595 11.42 -12.23 -17.43
N GLN A 596 10.18 -11.84 -17.18
CA GLN A 596 9.83 -10.45 -16.88
C GLN A 596 10.04 -10.15 -15.39
N GLY A 597 10.64 -9.00 -15.08
CA GLY A 597 10.92 -8.61 -13.70
C GLY A 597 11.81 -7.38 -13.58
N ALA A 598 12.44 -7.21 -12.43
CA ALA A 598 13.47 -6.18 -12.23
C ALA A 598 14.62 -6.37 -13.22
N ILE A 599 15.37 -5.30 -13.53
CA ILE A 599 16.48 -5.37 -14.50
C ILE A 599 17.49 -6.49 -14.16
N ALA A 600 17.66 -6.79 -12.87
CA ALA A 600 18.52 -7.83 -12.34
C ALA A 600 17.97 -9.26 -12.40
N THR A 601 16.70 -9.50 -12.80
CA THR A 601 16.12 -10.85 -12.92
C THR A 601 16.53 -11.57 -14.21
N GLY A 602 17.30 -10.91 -15.07
CA GLY A 602 17.48 -11.33 -16.46
C GLY A 602 18.40 -12.52 -16.76
N SER A 603 19.18 -13.10 -15.83
CA SER A 603 19.93 -14.35 -16.12
C SER A 603 20.56 -14.98 -14.87
N THR A 604 20.04 -16.13 -14.45
CA THR A 604 20.65 -16.94 -13.37
C THR A 604 22.05 -17.42 -13.78
N LEU A 605 22.24 -17.80 -15.05
CA LEU A 605 23.54 -18.23 -15.57
C LEU A 605 24.61 -17.13 -15.44
N ALA A 606 24.27 -15.89 -15.83
CA ALA A 606 25.21 -14.76 -15.72
C ALA A 606 25.54 -14.43 -14.26
N CYS A 607 24.56 -14.51 -13.36
CA CYS A 607 24.78 -14.33 -11.92
C CYS A 607 25.74 -15.38 -11.36
N LEU A 608 25.60 -16.65 -11.76
CA LEU A 608 26.51 -17.73 -11.35
C LEU A 608 27.93 -17.51 -11.87
N ALA A 609 28.09 -17.06 -13.11
CA ALA A 609 29.40 -16.70 -13.66
C ALA A 609 30.05 -15.56 -12.85
N GLY A 610 29.27 -14.53 -12.49
CA GLY A 610 29.70 -13.45 -11.60
C GLY A 610 30.09 -13.96 -10.20
N ALA A 611 29.31 -14.88 -9.62
CA ALA A 611 29.59 -15.49 -8.32
C ALA A 611 30.94 -16.24 -8.32
N VAL A 612 31.18 -17.06 -9.36
CA VAL A 612 32.44 -17.79 -9.52
C VAL A 612 33.62 -16.83 -9.63
N TYR A 613 33.47 -15.76 -10.41
CA TYR A 613 34.50 -14.73 -10.54
C TYR A 613 34.80 -14.02 -9.21
N LEU A 614 33.78 -13.60 -8.46
CA LEU A 614 33.94 -12.90 -7.17
C LEU A 614 34.56 -13.79 -6.08
N VAL A 615 34.21 -15.08 -6.08
CA VAL A 615 34.84 -16.07 -5.19
C VAL A 615 36.29 -16.30 -5.57
N TYR A 616 36.59 -16.43 -6.86
CA TYR A 616 37.96 -16.59 -7.36
C TYR A 616 38.83 -15.36 -7.04
N ALA A 617 38.29 -14.16 -7.19
CA ALA A 617 38.96 -12.90 -6.84
C ALA A 617 39.17 -12.72 -5.33
N GLY A 618 38.57 -13.57 -4.48
CA GLY A 618 38.65 -13.46 -3.02
C GLY A 618 37.85 -12.29 -2.43
N ALA A 619 37.02 -11.63 -3.23
CA ALA A 619 36.19 -10.50 -2.79
C ALA A 619 35.00 -10.95 -1.93
N VAL A 620 34.50 -12.17 -2.17
CA VAL A 620 33.28 -12.72 -1.56
C VAL A 620 33.54 -14.06 -0.89
N SER A 621 32.84 -14.33 0.22
CA SER A 621 32.91 -15.63 0.90
C SER A 621 31.99 -16.67 0.27
N TRP A 622 32.57 -17.73 -0.28
CA TRP A 622 31.84 -18.89 -0.82
C TRP A 622 30.90 -19.57 0.19
N ARG A 623 31.18 -19.43 1.50
CA ARG A 623 30.37 -20.03 2.59
C ARG A 623 28.96 -19.45 2.65
N VAL A 624 28.80 -18.16 2.36
CA VAL A 624 27.47 -17.51 2.35
C VAL A 624 26.65 -18.03 1.17
N LEU A 625 27.28 -18.16 -0.01
CA LEU A 625 26.64 -18.68 -1.22
C LEU A 625 26.18 -20.13 -1.06
N VAL A 626 27.10 -21.01 -0.64
CA VAL A 626 26.78 -22.43 -0.43
C VAL A 626 25.79 -22.60 0.72
N GLY A 627 25.92 -21.79 1.79
CA GLY A 627 24.93 -21.73 2.87
C GLY A 627 23.53 -21.37 2.36
N GLY A 628 23.41 -20.36 1.49
CA GLY A 628 22.14 -19.97 0.87
C GLY A 628 21.49 -21.06 0.04
N VAL A 629 22.27 -21.70 -0.85
CA VAL A 629 21.77 -22.82 -1.67
C VAL A 629 21.36 -24.00 -0.78
N ALA A 630 22.14 -24.32 0.25
CA ALA A 630 21.80 -25.37 1.21
C ALA A 630 20.53 -25.04 2.02
N GLY A 631 20.33 -23.78 2.37
CA GLY A 631 19.11 -23.29 3.02
C GLY A 631 17.88 -23.45 2.14
N VAL A 632 17.96 -23.05 0.88
CA VAL A 632 16.87 -23.26 -0.11
C VAL A 632 16.56 -24.74 -0.27
N ALA A 633 17.57 -25.56 -0.51
CA ALA A 633 17.39 -27.00 -0.70
C ALA A 633 16.79 -27.67 0.54
N GLY A 634 17.33 -27.39 1.72
CA GLY A 634 16.85 -27.96 2.98
C GLY A 634 15.40 -27.57 3.28
N THR A 635 15.06 -26.29 3.14
CA THR A 635 13.71 -25.81 3.44
C THR A 635 12.69 -26.21 2.38
N ALA A 636 13.04 -26.18 1.08
CA ALA A 636 12.13 -26.61 0.02
C ALA A 636 11.79 -28.10 0.15
N ILE A 637 12.80 -28.93 0.43
CA ILE A 637 12.57 -30.35 0.73
C ILE A 637 11.70 -30.46 1.99
N ALA A 638 11.99 -29.77 3.09
CA ALA A 638 11.16 -29.84 4.29
C ALA A 638 9.70 -29.42 4.05
N CYS A 639 9.46 -28.35 3.30
CA CYS A 639 8.12 -27.86 2.95
C CYS A 639 7.35 -28.86 2.08
N SER A 640 8.03 -29.48 1.10
CA SER A 640 7.43 -30.53 0.26
C SER A 640 6.94 -31.72 1.08
N TRP A 641 7.60 -32.04 2.20
CA TRP A 641 7.18 -33.11 3.12
C TRP A 641 6.12 -32.67 4.15
N LEU A 642 6.21 -31.43 4.65
CA LEU A 642 5.37 -30.93 5.74
C LEU A 642 4.02 -30.37 5.25
N ILE A 643 3.97 -29.81 4.04
CA ILE A 643 2.81 -29.09 3.49
C ILE A 643 2.55 -29.55 2.05
N ALA A 644 2.41 -30.87 1.87
CA ALA A 644 2.31 -31.50 0.55
C ALA A 644 1.09 -31.06 -0.29
N ASP A 645 0.03 -30.54 0.36
CA ASP A 645 -1.19 -30.07 -0.32
C ASP A 645 -1.03 -28.68 -1.00
N ASN A 646 0.06 -27.96 -0.73
CA ASN A 646 0.33 -26.66 -1.34
C ASN A 646 1.14 -26.84 -2.65
N THR A 647 0.60 -26.35 -3.77
CA THR A 647 1.24 -26.44 -5.10
C THR A 647 2.61 -25.77 -5.14
N ALA A 648 2.80 -24.66 -4.42
CA ALA A 648 4.08 -23.97 -4.33
C ALA A 648 5.12 -24.75 -3.51
N ALA A 649 4.68 -25.60 -2.57
CA ALA A 649 5.56 -26.48 -1.80
C ALA A 649 5.94 -27.77 -2.56
N ALA A 650 5.16 -28.16 -3.58
CA ALA A 650 5.45 -29.31 -4.42
C ALA A 650 6.58 -29.07 -5.43
N LEU A 651 7.03 -27.82 -5.58
CA LEU A 651 8.10 -27.45 -6.52
C LEU A 651 9.45 -28.07 -6.13
N PRO A 652 10.27 -28.47 -7.12
CA PRO A 652 11.62 -28.93 -6.85
C PRO A 652 12.50 -27.80 -6.29
N TRP A 653 13.42 -28.13 -5.38
CA TRP A 653 14.31 -27.14 -4.76
C TRP A 653 15.10 -26.28 -5.77
N TYR A 654 15.47 -26.85 -6.93
CA TYR A 654 16.21 -26.13 -7.97
C TYR A 654 15.35 -25.10 -8.70
N ALA A 655 14.01 -25.26 -8.73
CA ALA A 655 13.12 -24.29 -9.32
C ALA A 655 13.20 -22.94 -8.58
N HIS A 656 13.27 -22.98 -7.24
CA HIS A 656 13.42 -21.76 -6.44
C HIS A 656 14.74 -21.01 -6.68
N LEU A 657 15.79 -21.68 -7.18
CA LEU A 657 17.07 -21.04 -7.46
C LEU A 657 17.09 -20.25 -8.77
N VAL A 658 16.26 -20.66 -9.73
CA VAL A 658 16.29 -20.13 -11.10
C VAL A 658 15.18 -19.09 -11.32
N VAL A 659 14.15 -19.07 -10.48
CA VAL A 659 13.05 -18.09 -10.57
C VAL A 659 13.35 -16.82 -9.78
N GLY A 660 13.14 -15.66 -10.42
CA GLY A 660 13.21 -14.34 -9.81
C GLY A 660 14.63 -13.88 -9.47
N ASN A 661 14.74 -12.84 -8.65
CA ASN A 661 16.03 -12.18 -8.36
C ASN A 661 16.95 -12.92 -7.34
N LEU A 662 16.62 -14.15 -6.91
CA LEU A 662 17.34 -14.83 -5.82
C LEU A 662 18.83 -14.99 -6.11
N ALA A 663 19.18 -15.44 -7.32
CA ALA A 663 20.57 -15.66 -7.71
C ALA A 663 21.39 -14.36 -7.68
N PHE A 664 20.80 -13.24 -8.13
CA PHE A 664 21.42 -11.92 -8.09
C PHE A 664 21.59 -11.42 -6.65
N VAL A 665 20.52 -11.45 -5.84
CA VAL A 665 20.51 -10.96 -4.46
C VAL A 665 21.48 -11.75 -3.59
N LEU A 666 21.51 -13.08 -3.71
CA LEU A 666 22.43 -13.93 -2.97
C LEU A 666 23.90 -13.67 -3.38
N THR A 667 24.16 -13.36 -4.65
CA THR A 667 25.51 -13.18 -5.18
C THR A 667 26.11 -11.81 -4.91
N PHE A 668 25.33 -10.73 -5.04
CA PHE A 668 25.84 -9.36 -5.02
C PHE A 668 25.45 -8.56 -3.78
N ILE A 669 24.38 -8.94 -3.06
CA ILE A 669 23.88 -8.20 -1.89
C ILE A 669 24.17 -8.95 -0.60
N ALA A 670 23.82 -10.24 -0.52
CA ALA A 670 24.05 -11.03 0.69
C ALA A 670 25.54 -11.18 1.01
N THR A 671 26.40 -11.11 0.00
CA THR A 671 27.85 -11.26 0.11
C THR A 671 28.58 -9.95 0.34
N ASP A 672 27.85 -8.85 0.47
CA ASP A 672 28.42 -7.54 0.81
C ASP A 672 29.21 -7.65 2.12
N PRO A 673 30.55 -7.46 2.10
CA PRO A 673 31.40 -7.68 3.25
C PRO A 673 31.10 -6.71 4.41
N SER A 674 30.40 -5.59 4.13
CA SER A 674 30.04 -4.62 5.17
C SER A 674 28.80 -5.01 5.99
N CYS A 675 27.93 -5.88 5.48
CA CYS A 675 26.68 -6.26 6.16
C CYS A 675 26.68 -7.71 6.69
N GLY A 676 27.72 -8.50 6.36
CA GLY A 676 27.80 -9.92 6.71
C GLY A 676 28.51 -10.21 8.05
N PRO A 677 28.28 -11.39 8.65
CA PRO A 677 28.91 -11.79 9.90
C PRO A 677 30.42 -12.00 9.74
N LEU A 678 31.16 -11.61 10.77
CA LEU A 678 32.62 -11.71 10.79
C LEU A 678 33.09 -13.16 10.96
N THR A 679 32.36 -13.93 11.78
CA THR A 679 32.74 -15.30 12.17
C THR A 679 32.52 -16.33 11.06
N ARG A 680 33.41 -17.35 10.99
CA ARG A 680 33.29 -18.44 10.01
C ARG A 680 31.97 -19.22 10.14
N SER A 681 31.52 -19.48 11.37
CA SER A 681 30.25 -20.14 11.67
C SER A 681 29.04 -19.25 11.38
N GLY A 682 29.14 -17.96 11.70
CA GLY A 682 28.09 -16.98 11.42
C GLY A 682 27.75 -16.89 9.93
N ARG A 683 28.76 -16.95 9.03
CA ARG A 683 28.54 -16.90 7.57
C ARG A 683 27.71 -18.05 7.00
N TRP A 684 27.87 -19.25 7.54
CA TRP A 684 27.06 -20.41 7.15
C TRP A 684 25.61 -20.24 7.58
N LEU A 685 25.40 -19.82 8.83
CA LEU A 685 24.07 -19.63 9.40
C LEU A 685 23.33 -18.47 8.73
N TYR A 686 24.04 -17.38 8.42
CA TYR A 686 23.51 -16.23 7.71
C TYR A 686 23.06 -16.59 6.29
N GLY A 687 23.91 -17.25 5.49
CA GLY A 687 23.52 -17.74 4.16
C GLY A 687 22.33 -18.70 4.23
N GLY A 688 22.39 -19.70 5.11
CA GLY A 688 21.31 -20.66 5.31
C GLY A 688 19.98 -20.02 5.73
N ALA A 689 20.02 -19.01 6.60
CA ALA A 689 18.84 -18.27 7.01
C ALA A 689 18.19 -17.51 5.84
N ILE A 690 18.98 -16.88 4.98
CA ILE A 690 18.46 -16.22 3.76
C ILE A 690 17.71 -17.24 2.90
N GLY A 691 18.37 -18.34 2.55
CA GLY A 691 17.76 -19.38 1.69
C GLY A 691 16.48 -19.97 2.29
N ALA A 692 16.46 -20.24 3.60
CA ALA A 692 15.30 -20.77 4.29
C ALA A 692 14.12 -19.78 4.30
N VAL A 693 14.36 -18.51 4.63
CA VAL A 693 13.30 -17.49 4.70
C VAL A 693 12.71 -17.21 3.32
N VAL A 694 13.53 -17.22 2.26
CA VAL A 694 13.05 -17.08 0.88
C VAL A 694 12.02 -18.15 0.52
N VAL A 695 12.34 -19.42 0.79
CA VAL A 695 11.43 -20.52 0.50
C VAL A 695 10.16 -20.40 1.34
N CYS A 696 10.28 -20.08 2.63
CA CYS A 696 9.11 -19.89 3.49
C CYS A 696 8.17 -18.81 2.95
N ILE A 697 8.67 -17.65 2.54
CA ILE A 697 7.83 -16.57 1.99
C ILE A 697 7.13 -17.04 0.71
N ARG A 698 7.90 -17.62 -0.22
CA ARG A 698 7.39 -18.11 -1.50
C ARG A 698 6.31 -19.18 -1.38
N VAL A 699 6.42 -20.05 -0.37
CA VAL A 699 5.43 -21.12 -0.12
C VAL A 699 4.19 -20.59 0.62
N LEU A 700 4.37 -19.66 1.57
CA LEU A 700 3.27 -19.12 2.38
C LEU A 700 2.43 -18.08 1.66
N ASP A 701 3.01 -17.32 0.74
CA ASP A 701 2.32 -16.30 -0.07
C ASP A 701 2.78 -16.34 -1.54
N PRO A 702 2.16 -17.21 -2.36
CA PRO A 702 2.49 -17.33 -3.79
C PRO A 702 2.26 -16.05 -4.60
N ALA A 703 1.45 -15.11 -4.10
CA ALA A 703 1.13 -13.86 -4.77
C ALA A 703 2.25 -12.81 -4.69
N HIS A 704 3.23 -12.97 -3.79
CA HIS A 704 4.38 -12.06 -3.64
C HIS A 704 5.72 -12.79 -3.87
N PRO A 705 6.07 -13.11 -5.13
CA PRO A 705 7.29 -13.86 -5.51
C PRO A 705 8.62 -13.34 -4.94
N ASP A 706 8.72 -12.02 -4.78
CA ASP A 706 9.96 -11.26 -4.55
C ASP A 706 10.26 -11.04 -3.07
N GLY A 707 9.98 -12.04 -2.23
CA GLY A 707 10.33 -12.06 -0.80
C GLY A 707 11.85 -12.13 -0.50
N THR A 708 12.70 -12.21 -1.51
CA THR A 708 14.16 -12.34 -1.42
C THR A 708 14.83 -11.12 -0.79
N LEU A 709 14.41 -9.92 -1.17
CA LEU A 709 14.93 -8.67 -0.62
C LEU A 709 14.61 -8.60 0.89
N PHE A 710 13.41 -9.03 1.28
CA PHE A 710 13.00 -9.10 2.68
C PHE A 710 13.78 -10.15 3.47
N ALA A 711 14.03 -11.33 2.87
CA ALA A 711 14.81 -12.39 3.51
C ALA A 711 16.24 -11.94 3.82
N VAL A 712 16.89 -11.24 2.90
CA VAL A 712 18.23 -10.68 3.13
C VAL A 712 18.20 -9.59 4.19
N LEU A 713 17.21 -8.70 4.18
CA LEU A 713 17.05 -7.69 5.22
C LEU A 713 16.96 -8.33 6.63
N LEU A 714 16.09 -9.33 6.79
CA LEU A 714 15.87 -10.00 8.07
C LEU A 714 17.13 -10.76 8.55
N ALA A 715 17.83 -11.42 7.63
CA ALA A 715 19.08 -12.07 7.93
C ALA A 715 20.17 -11.06 8.35
N ALA A 716 20.26 -9.91 7.68
CA ALA A 716 21.25 -8.86 7.97
C ALA A 716 21.02 -8.24 9.36
N LEU A 717 19.76 -7.98 9.72
CA LEU A 717 19.39 -7.52 11.07
C LEU A 717 19.77 -8.51 12.18
N SER A 718 19.88 -9.80 11.85
CA SER A 718 20.25 -10.85 12.81
C SER A 718 21.76 -10.97 13.02
N VAL A 719 22.60 -10.34 12.19
CA VAL A 719 24.07 -10.44 12.23
C VAL A 719 24.68 -10.05 13.59
N PRO A 720 24.30 -8.91 14.23
CA PRO A 720 24.85 -8.55 15.54
C PRO A 720 24.58 -9.60 16.62
N LEU A 721 23.42 -10.25 16.57
CA LEU A 721 23.08 -11.34 17.48
C LEU A 721 23.95 -12.58 17.24
N LEU A 722 24.17 -12.93 15.96
CA LEU A 722 25.02 -14.06 15.59
C LEU A 722 26.47 -13.86 16.08
N ASP A 723 27.01 -12.66 15.91
CA ASP A 723 28.35 -12.33 16.36
C ASP A 723 28.42 -12.22 17.91
N TYR A 724 27.41 -11.65 18.58
CA TYR A 724 27.33 -11.62 20.05
C TYR A 724 27.29 -13.01 20.68
N LEU A 725 26.47 -13.92 20.15
CA LEU A 725 26.37 -15.30 20.64
C LEU A 725 27.68 -16.07 20.47
N ALA A 726 28.46 -15.75 19.44
CA ALA A 726 29.79 -16.31 19.26
C ALA A 726 30.79 -15.77 20.31
N ILE A 727 30.74 -14.48 20.63
CA ILE A 727 31.62 -13.83 21.61
C ILE A 727 31.29 -14.24 23.05
N ARG A 728 30.00 -14.37 23.42
CA ARG A 728 29.56 -14.69 24.79
C ARG A 728 30.04 -16.05 25.28
N ARG A 729 30.29 -17.02 24.39
CA ARG A 729 30.89 -18.32 24.75
C ARG A 729 32.31 -18.20 25.31
N TYR A 730 32.95 -17.03 25.21
CA TYR A 730 34.33 -16.79 25.64
C TYR A 730 34.46 -16.10 27.02
N VAL A 731 33.38 -15.58 27.63
CA VAL A 731 33.45 -14.68 28.81
C VAL A 731 32.71 -15.25 30.04
N SER A 732 33.35 -16.16 30.79
CA SER A 732 32.81 -16.79 32.01
C SER A 732 33.49 -16.36 33.32
N SER A 733 34.34 -15.34 33.32
CA SER A 733 35.03 -14.81 34.52
C SER A 733 34.55 -13.39 34.83
N LYS A 734 33.51 -13.21 35.64
CA LYS A 734 32.98 -11.85 35.99
C LYS A 734 32.94 -11.57 37.50
N ALA A 735 32.81 -12.60 38.33
CA ALA A 735 32.71 -12.44 39.78
C ALA A 735 34.06 -12.18 40.48
N ALA A 736 35.15 -12.78 39.98
CA ALA A 736 36.50 -12.59 40.53
C ALA A 736 37.10 -11.22 40.18
N TYR A 737 36.84 -10.73 38.96
CA TYR A 737 37.27 -9.40 38.52
C TYR A 737 36.56 -8.28 39.26
N ALA A 738 35.26 -8.42 39.55
CA ALA A 738 34.50 -7.39 40.27
C ALA A 738 35.02 -7.12 41.70
N SER A 739 35.52 -8.14 42.40
CA SER A 739 36.15 -7.95 43.71
C SER A 739 37.55 -7.33 43.63
N LEU A 740 38.26 -7.59 42.53
CA LEU A 740 39.61 -7.07 42.30
C LEU A 740 39.55 -5.59 41.93
N GLU A 741 38.66 -5.23 41.01
CA GLU A 741 38.38 -3.86 40.56
C GLU A 741 37.97 -2.93 41.71
N ARG A 742 37.16 -3.44 42.66
CA ARG A 742 36.83 -2.70 43.90
C ARG A 742 38.08 -2.39 44.73
N ASN A 743 38.97 -3.37 44.93
CA ASN A 743 40.18 -3.20 45.72
C ASN A 743 41.17 -2.26 45.04
N GLU A 744 41.32 -2.35 43.71
CA GLU A 744 42.11 -1.41 42.90
C GLU A 744 41.58 0.01 43.02
N THR A 745 40.25 0.20 42.99
CA THR A 745 39.65 1.53 43.12
C THR A 745 39.97 2.18 44.47
N ILE A 746 39.89 1.40 45.56
CA ILE A 746 40.22 1.90 46.93
C ILE A 746 41.70 2.29 47.00
N LEU A 747 42.60 1.46 46.48
CA LEU A 747 44.05 1.70 46.48
C LEU A 747 44.45 2.84 45.53
N GLY A 748 43.80 2.96 44.38
CA GLY A 748 43.97 4.05 43.42
C GLY A 748 43.54 5.39 44.00
N ALA A 749 42.35 5.46 44.63
CA ALA A 749 41.88 6.66 45.32
C ALA A 749 42.81 7.07 46.49
N ALA A 750 43.45 6.10 47.12
CA ALA A 750 44.44 6.31 48.18
C ALA A 750 45.82 6.79 47.66
N GLY A 751 46.10 6.60 46.36
CA GLY A 751 47.42 6.82 45.76
C GLY A 751 48.44 5.72 46.09
N TYR A 752 47.97 4.53 46.46
CA TYR A 752 48.77 3.36 46.88
C TYR A 752 48.71 2.20 45.89
N LEU A 753 48.24 2.43 44.65
CA LEU A 753 48.18 1.41 43.63
C LEU A 753 49.60 1.01 43.18
N PRO A 754 50.02 -0.28 43.29
CA PRO A 754 51.32 -0.73 42.83
C PRO A 754 51.44 -0.54 41.31
N SER A 755 52.49 0.13 40.83
CA SER A 755 52.62 0.56 39.44
C SER A 755 52.91 -0.56 38.42
N ASP A 756 53.13 -1.81 38.84
CA ASP A 756 53.51 -2.91 37.92
C ASP A 756 53.34 -4.36 38.49
N ALA A 757 52.38 -4.60 39.39
CA ALA A 757 52.27 -5.91 40.05
C ALA A 757 50.86 -6.50 39.93
N GLY A 758 50.77 -7.69 39.33
CA GLY A 758 49.49 -8.37 39.02
C GLY A 758 48.62 -8.69 40.24
N ASP A 759 47.38 -9.12 39.98
CA ASP A 759 46.23 -9.35 40.89
C ASP A 759 46.52 -9.65 42.37
N ARG A 760 47.56 -10.43 42.69
CA ARG A 760 47.97 -10.75 44.07
C ARG A 760 48.55 -9.57 44.85
N ALA A 761 49.23 -8.65 44.17
CA ALA A 761 49.84 -7.49 44.80
C ALA A 761 48.78 -6.47 45.23
N VAL A 762 47.74 -6.28 44.43
CA VAL A 762 46.56 -5.47 44.76
C VAL A 762 45.89 -6.00 46.03
N VAL A 763 45.68 -7.32 46.11
CA VAL A 763 45.04 -7.95 47.29
C VAL A 763 45.90 -7.77 48.55
N ASN A 764 47.22 -7.93 48.46
CA ASN A 764 48.12 -7.73 49.60
C ASN A 764 48.15 -6.26 50.06
N ALA A 765 48.25 -5.31 49.14
CA ALA A 765 48.24 -3.88 49.47
C ALA A 765 46.92 -3.46 50.13
N TYR A 766 45.79 -4.04 49.72
CA TYR A 766 44.48 -3.78 50.34
C TYR A 766 44.41 -4.30 51.79
N LEU A 767 45.04 -5.44 52.10
CA LEU A 767 45.07 -6.01 53.45
C LEU A 767 45.96 -5.20 54.43
N GLU A 768 46.82 -4.30 53.92
CA GLU A 768 47.65 -3.42 54.75
C GLU A 768 46.92 -2.14 55.21
N LEU A 769 45.73 -1.85 54.67
CA LEU A 769 44.95 -0.65 55.03
C LEU A 769 44.32 -0.79 56.44
N ASP A 770 44.27 0.30 57.22
CA ASP A 770 43.55 0.33 58.53
C ASP A 770 42.03 0.46 58.25
N ALA A 771 41.36 -0.68 58.04
CA ALA A 771 39.93 -0.77 57.80
C ALA A 771 39.14 -0.89 59.11
N ARG A 772 38.24 0.05 59.38
CA ARG A 772 37.38 0.08 60.58
C ARG A 772 35.91 0.12 60.20
N VAL A 773 35.07 -0.57 60.95
CA VAL A 773 33.61 -0.47 60.78
C VAL A 773 33.06 0.53 61.79
N VAL A 774 32.37 1.56 61.32
CA VAL A 774 31.81 2.65 62.14
C VAL A 774 30.29 2.55 62.17
N GLU A 775 29.70 2.76 63.35
CA GLU A 775 28.24 2.89 63.47
C GLU A 775 27.83 4.33 63.13
N LEU A 776 26.92 4.50 62.16
CA LEU A 776 26.55 5.80 61.58
C LEU A 776 25.87 6.76 62.56
N THR A 777 25.08 6.24 63.51
CA THR A 777 24.35 7.06 64.48
C THR A 777 25.21 7.52 65.65
N SER A 778 26.19 6.71 66.05
CA SER A 778 27.06 7.00 67.21
C SER A 778 28.42 7.57 66.80
N GLY A 779 28.83 7.41 65.54
CA GLY A 779 30.13 7.82 65.02
C GLY A 779 31.31 7.06 65.63
N ARG A 780 31.06 5.97 66.37
CA ARG A 780 32.10 5.20 67.06
C ARG A 780 32.49 3.95 66.25
N PRO A 781 33.79 3.61 66.16
CA PRO A 781 34.23 2.37 65.54
C PRO A 781 33.81 1.18 66.40
N THR A 782 33.41 0.09 65.74
CA THR A 782 33.00 -1.17 66.35
C THR A 782 33.99 -2.26 65.96
N ASN A 783 34.50 -3.01 66.95
CA ASN A 783 35.50 -4.07 66.71
C ASN A 783 34.88 -5.46 66.46
N THR A 784 33.55 -5.56 66.34
CA THR A 784 32.84 -6.84 66.16
C THR A 784 32.77 -7.31 64.71
N LEU A 785 33.05 -6.43 63.74
CA LEU A 785 33.01 -6.69 62.31
C LEU A 785 34.38 -6.38 61.70
N ASP A 786 34.89 -7.27 60.87
CA ASP A 786 36.16 -7.09 60.16
C ASP A 786 35.97 -6.14 58.97
N GLY A 787 36.67 -5.00 58.96
CA GLY A 787 36.56 -3.97 57.92
C GLY A 787 37.05 -4.39 56.53
N HIS A 788 37.86 -5.46 56.41
CA HIS A 788 38.32 -5.95 55.11
C HIS A 788 37.33 -6.89 54.43
N VAL A 789 36.52 -7.58 55.22
CA VAL A 789 35.58 -8.62 54.76
C VAL A 789 34.14 -8.09 54.74
N TYR A 790 33.80 -7.16 55.64
CA TYR A 790 32.44 -6.67 55.80
C TYR A 790 32.00 -5.81 54.62
N ASP A 791 31.13 -6.39 53.79
CA ASP A 791 30.40 -5.67 52.76
C ASP A 791 29.00 -5.30 53.28
N HIS A 792 28.84 -4.02 53.61
CA HIS A 792 27.59 -3.43 54.07
C HIS A 792 26.45 -3.52 53.02
N TRP A 793 26.75 -3.85 51.76
CA TRP A 793 25.75 -4.02 50.68
C TRP A 793 25.37 -5.48 50.42
N ALA A 794 26.26 -6.44 50.69
CA ALA A 794 25.93 -7.86 50.58
C ALA A 794 25.09 -8.35 51.77
N SER A 795 25.12 -7.62 52.88
CA SER A 795 24.52 -7.99 54.17
C SER A 795 23.10 -7.46 54.41
N THR A 796 22.51 -6.72 53.46
CA THR A 796 21.14 -6.17 53.52
C THR A 796 20.02 -7.22 53.58
N GLY A 797 20.32 -8.51 53.54
CA GLY A 797 19.36 -9.61 53.64
C GLY A 797 19.44 -10.49 54.90
N VAL A 798 20.36 -10.24 55.84
CA VAL A 798 20.67 -11.20 56.93
C VAL A 798 20.41 -10.66 58.37
N ASP A 799 20.23 -9.33 58.56
CA ASP A 799 19.88 -8.61 59.83
C ASP A 799 20.84 -8.82 61.04
N PRO A 800 20.98 -7.87 62.02
CA PRO A 800 19.98 -6.93 62.55
C PRO A 800 20.41 -5.45 62.59
N GLY A 801 19.53 -4.55 62.12
CA GLY A 801 19.51 -3.18 62.66
C GLY A 801 19.16 -2.03 61.72
N ALA A 802 18.49 -2.26 60.60
CA ALA A 802 17.94 -1.16 59.81
C ALA A 802 16.59 -0.72 60.39
N THR A 803 16.51 0.43 61.07
CA THR A 803 15.21 1.07 61.30
C THR A 803 15.27 2.60 61.44
N LEU A 804 14.43 3.23 60.60
CA LEU A 804 13.78 4.57 60.65
C LEU A 804 14.70 5.81 60.69
N ALA A 805 14.39 6.94 60.07
CA ALA A 805 13.36 7.35 59.11
C ALA A 805 13.74 8.75 58.64
N GLU A 806 13.89 8.93 57.33
CA GLU A 806 13.53 10.08 56.50
C GLU A 806 14.11 9.73 55.12
N MET A 807 13.35 9.92 54.05
CA MET A 807 13.88 9.76 52.69
C MET A 807 15.07 10.68 52.56
N ASP A 808 16.27 10.11 52.58
CA ASP A 808 17.46 10.90 52.35
C ASP A 808 17.38 11.44 50.92
N SER A 809 17.80 12.68 50.77
CA SER A 809 17.96 13.45 49.53
C SER A 809 18.67 12.73 48.37
N VAL A 810 19.26 11.57 48.66
CA VAL A 810 20.05 10.71 47.78
C VAL A 810 19.23 9.51 47.22
N GLY A 811 17.95 9.35 47.62
CA GLY A 811 16.99 8.43 46.97
C GLY A 811 16.98 7.00 47.52
N LEU A 812 17.33 6.80 48.79
CA LEU A 812 17.43 5.49 49.44
C LEU A 812 16.39 5.32 50.56
N ASN A 813 15.83 4.11 50.65
CA ASN A 813 14.78 3.75 51.62
C ASN A 813 15.33 3.12 52.92
N THR A 814 16.62 2.77 52.95
CA THR A 814 17.29 2.09 54.07
C THR A 814 18.72 2.61 54.20
N LEU A 815 19.11 3.07 55.38
CA LEU A 815 20.49 3.41 55.70
C LEU A 815 21.15 2.21 56.41
N PRO A 816 22.39 1.82 56.04
CA PRO A 816 23.13 0.81 56.78
C PRO A 816 23.42 1.34 58.19
N ARG A 817 23.41 0.48 59.20
CA ARG A 817 23.79 0.87 60.57
C ARG A 817 25.31 0.98 60.74
N TYR A 818 26.03 0.11 60.03
CA TYR A 818 27.47 -0.03 60.09
C TYR A 818 28.08 0.17 58.70
N VAL A 819 29.16 0.94 58.63
CA VAL A 819 29.85 1.27 57.38
C VAL A 819 31.36 1.09 57.53
N PRO A 820 32.04 0.40 56.59
CA PRO A 820 33.49 0.30 56.58
C PRO A 820 34.10 1.63 56.13
N VAL A 821 35.08 2.11 56.89
CA VAL A 821 35.83 3.34 56.67
C VAL A 821 37.31 2.99 56.71
N TYR A 822 38.09 3.51 55.76
CA TYR A 822 39.50 3.19 55.65
C TYR A 822 40.36 4.40 56.02
N LEU A 823 41.39 4.17 56.82
CA LEU A 823 42.37 5.19 57.19
C LEU A 823 43.69 4.91 56.46
N VAL A 824 44.19 5.92 55.75
CA VAL A 824 45.37 5.80 54.90
C VAL A 824 46.41 6.86 55.30
N PRO A 825 47.73 6.58 55.23
CA PRO A 825 48.73 7.61 55.45
C PRO A 825 48.64 8.72 54.38
N GLY A 826 48.67 9.97 54.83
CA GLY A 826 48.71 11.19 54.04
C GLY A 826 50.10 11.82 54.04
N PRO A 827 50.27 12.92 53.28
CA PRO A 827 51.54 13.63 53.23
C PRO A 827 51.98 14.06 54.64
N ALA A 828 53.25 13.82 54.97
CA ALA A 828 53.85 14.11 56.30
C ALA A 828 53.31 13.30 57.50
N GLY A 829 52.70 12.12 57.28
CA GLY A 829 52.36 11.18 58.36
C GLY A 829 51.00 11.42 59.04
N SER A 830 50.20 12.38 58.56
CA SER A 830 48.79 12.54 58.93
C SER A 830 47.92 11.43 58.32
N LYS A 831 46.73 11.12 58.85
CA LYS A 831 45.83 10.11 58.27
C LYS A 831 44.75 10.76 57.40
N ARG A 832 44.57 10.29 56.16
CA ARG A 832 43.43 10.59 55.27
C ARG A 832 42.29 9.61 55.54
N LEU A 833 41.05 10.07 55.34
CA LEU A 833 39.83 9.31 55.62
C LEU A 833 39.15 8.93 54.31
N ILE A 834 38.92 7.63 54.09
CA ILE A 834 38.15 7.12 52.94
C ILE A 834 36.77 6.70 53.41
N LEU A 835 35.76 7.39 52.93
CA LEU A 835 34.35 7.15 53.22
C LEU A 835 33.67 6.53 51.99
N PRO A 836 32.94 5.42 52.13
CA PRO A 836 32.12 4.94 51.03
C PRO A 836 30.97 5.92 50.78
N LEU A 837 30.81 6.29 49.52
CA LEU A 837 29.69 7.07 49.03
C LEU A 837 28.80 6.19 48.18
N HIS A 838 27.50 6.38 48.32
CA HIS A 838 26.53 5.71 47.49
C HIS A 838 25.34 6.61 47.23
N GLY A 839 24.77 6.51 46.04
CA GLY A 839 23.56 7.25 45.73
C GLY A 839 22.87 6.78 44.47
N ARG A 840 21.64 7.23 44.28
CA ARG A 840 20.87 6.86 43.10
C ARG A 840 21.32 7.70 41.90
N GLY A 841 21.96 7.05 40.94
CA GLY A 841 22.19 7.59 39.60
C GLY A 841 20.90 7.58 38.77
N MET A 842 20.99 7.80 37.46
CA MET A 842 19.82 7.78 36.60
C MET A 842 19.23 6.36 36.49
N TRP A 843 20.09 5.35 36.32
CA TRP A 843 19.68 3.98 36.01
C TRP A 843 19.96 3.01 37.15
N SER A 844 21.00 3.28 37.93
CA SER A 844 21.52 2.33 38.91
C SER A 844 21.98 3.03 40.19
N MET A 845 22.39 2.21 41.17
CA MET A 845 23.08 2.74 42.34
C MET A 845 24.53 3.02 41.97
N LEU A 846 24.95 4.28 42.13
CA LEU A 846 26.34 4.69 42.10
C LEU A 846 27.00 4.27 43.41
N MET A 847 28.12 3.55 43.32
CA MET A 847 28.91 3.16 44.48
C MET A 847 30.36 3.57 44.28
N GLY A 848 30.88 4.31 45.25
CA GLY A 848 32.21 4.89 45.19
C GLY A 848 32.78 5.17 46.56
N TYR A 849 33.91 5.86 46.56
CA TYR A 849 34.67 6.25 47.73
C TYR A 849 35.05 7.73 47.63
N LEU A 850 34.84 8.46 48.72
CA LEU A 850 35.29 9.83 48.92
C LEU A 850 36.47 9.83 49.86
N VAL A 851 37.55 10.47 49.43
CA VAL A 851 38.76 10.62 50.22
C VAL A 851 38.83 12.06 50.71
N LEU A 852 38.96 12.23 52.03
CA LEU A 852 39.12 13.53 52.68
C LEU A 852 40.56 13.71 53.18
N GLU A 853 41.04 14.94 53.09
CA GLU A 853 42.29 15.38 53.70
C GLU A 853 42.20 15.32 55.25
N PRO A 854 43.35 15.40 55.97
CA PRO A 854 43.37 15.37 57.45
C PRO A 854 42.53 16.47 58.12
N ASP A 855 42.18 17.53 57.39
CA ASP A 855 41.32 18.62 57.85
C ASP A 855 39.82 18.24 57.89
N LEU A 856 39.44 17.08 57.31
CA LEU A 856 38.06 16.60 57.16
C LEU A 856 37.12 17.57 56.41
N GLN A 857 37.68 18.60 55.79
CA GLN A 857 36.94 19.65 55.09
C GLN A 857 37.24 19.69 53.60
N THR A 858 38.44 19.24 53.20
CA THR A 858 38.90 19.30 51.82
C THR A 858 38.85 17.92 51.16
N ILE A 859 38.30 17.86 49.96
CA ILE A 859 38.23 16.62 49.15
C ILE A 859 39.62 16.36 48.56
N ALA A 860 40.19 15.20 48.90
CA ALA A 860 41.45 14.70 48.37
C ALA A 860 41.25 13.95 47.04
N ALA A 861 40.21 13.10 46.96
CA ALA A 861 39.86 12.34 45.76
C ALA A 861 38.41 11.83 45.81
N LEU A 862 37.85 11.52 44.65
CA LEU A 862 36.58 10.82 44.47
C LEU A 862 36.83 9.67 43.48
N ALA A 863 36.29 8.49 43.76
CA ALA A 863 36.43 7.32 42.88
C ALA A 863 35.16 6.46 42.89
N PHE A 864 34.84 5.82 41.77
CA PHE A 864 33.68 4.92 41.66
C PHE A 864 34.16 3.52 41.26
N TYR A 865 33.60 2.48 41.89
CA TYR A 865 33.95 1.08 41.60
C TYR A 865 32.77 0.28 41.01
N LYS A 866 31.55 0.81 41.14
CA LYS A 866 30.36 0.17 40.59
C LYS A 866 29.34 1.23 40.22
N HIS A 867 29.01 1.27 38.95
CA HIS A 867 27.86 1.97 38.40
C HIS A 867 27.27 1.09 37.29
N GLY A 868 25.97 1.20 37.11
CA GLY A 868 25.23 0.73 35.94
C GLY A 868 24.57 1.91 35.23
N GLU A 869 25.23 3.06 35.24
CA GLU A 869 24.84 4.20 34.41
C GLU A 869 25.06 3.87 32.94
N THR A 870 24.49 4.69 32.05
CA THR A 870 24.62 4.49 30.61
C THR A 870 26.10 4.37 30.25
N PRO A 871 26.53 3.24 29.65
CA PRO A 871 27.89 3.10 29.16
C PRO A 871 28.30 4.30 28.30
N GLY A 872 29.58 4.64 28.27
CA GLY A 872 30.06 5.80 27.49
C GLY A 872 29.82 7.15 28.17
N ILE A 873 28.57 7.63 28.30
CA ILE A 873 28.27 8.96 28.89
C ILE A 873 28.27 8.94 30.42
N GLY A 874 27.50 8.03 31.01
CA GLY A 874 27.39 7.89 32.46
C GLY A 874 28.70 7.43 33.07
N ASP A 875 29.47 6.64 32.31
CA ASP A 875 30.80 6.16 32.67
C ASP A 875 31.86 7.26 32.76
N ARG A 876 31.61 8.44 32.15
CA ARG A 876 32.51 9.61 32.26
C ARG A 876 32.68 10.13 33.69
N ILE A 877 31.86 9.66 34.62
CA ILE A 877 32.14 9.87 36.05
C ILE A 877 33.47 9.25 36.49
N LEU A 878 34.03 8.33 35.69
CA LEU A 878 35.36 7.76 35.84
C LEU A 878 36.46 8.57 35.13
N ASP A 879 36.13 9.59 34.32
CA ASP A 879 37.12 10.41 33.62
C ASP A 879 38.08 11.06 34.63
N GLU A 880 39.38 10.78 34.52
CA GLU A 880 40.40 11.30 35.45
C GLU A 880 40.37 12.83 35.53
N THR A 881 40.17 13.51 34.41
CA THR A 881 40.13 14.99 34.35
C THR A 881 38.95 15.56 35.14
N TRP A 882 37.80 14.88 35.12
CA TRP A 882 36.63 15.29 35.88
C TRP A 882 36.77 14.92 37.36
N LEU A 883 37.27 13.73 37.69
CA LEU A 883 37.58 13.33 39.06
C LEU A 883 38.62 14.25 39.72
N GLN A 884 39.62 14.72 38.97
CA GLN A 884 40.60 15.72 39.42
C GLN A 884 39.95 17.08 39.73
N SER A 885 38.85 17.44 39.08
CA SER A 885 38.14 18.70 39.36
C SER A 885 37.52 18.77 40.75
N TRP A 886 37.35 17.61 41.41
CA TRP A 886 36.89 17.50 42.80
C TRP A 886 38.02 17.70 43.81
N GLN A 887 39.28 17.54 43.42
CA GLN A 887 40.42 17.67 44.31
C GLN A 887 40.61 19.13 44.76
N GLY A 888 40.83 19.34 46.06
CA GLY A 888 41.04 20.66 46.65
C GLY A 888 39.76 21.49 46.86
N LYS A 889 38.58 20.93 46.58
CA LYS A 889 37.28 21.57 46.87
C LYS A 889 36.91 21.39 48.33
N ARG A 890 36.30 22.42 48.93
CA ARG A 890 35.83 22.38 50.32
C ARG A 890 34.39 21.88 50.40
N LEU A 891 34.13 20.98 51.34
CA LEU A 891 32.82 20.36 51.56
C LEU A 891 31.93 21.23 52.45
N TYR A 892 32.51 21.76 53.53
CA TYR A 892 31.83 22.59 54.54
C TYR A 892 32.25 24.06 54.45
N ASP A 893 31.38 24.95 54.92
CA ASP A 893 31.74 26.33 55.26
C ASP A 893 32.18 26.48 56.72
N ASP A 894 32.61 27.69 57.12
CA ASP A 894 33.09 27.97 58.48
C ASP A 894 32.00 27.81 59.56
N SER A 895 30.72 27.68 59.16
CA SER A 895 29.58 27.36 60.02
C SER A 895 29.19 25.87 60.05
N GLY A 896 29.90 25.02 59.30
CA GLY A 896 29.66 23.58 59.23
C GLY A 896 28.55 23.15 58.26
N GLU A 897 28.08 24.04 57.38
CA GLU A 897 27.04 23.74 56.38
C GLU A 897 27.66 23.30 55.03
N VAL A 898 27.05 22.32 54.35
CA VAL A 898 27.56 21.78 53.08
C VAL A 898 27.24 22.72 51.91
N LYS A 899 28.27 23.32 51.29
CA LYS A 899 28.10 24.33 50.23
C LYS A 899 28.51 23.92 48.81
N ILE A 900 29.11 22.75 48.62
CA ILE A 900 29.57 22.32 47.30
C ILE A 900 28.41 22.20 46.30
N ARG A 901 28.47 22.84 45.14
CA ARG A 901 27.41 22.80 44.13
C ARG A 901 27.92 22.47 42.73
N MET A 902 27.14 21.67 42.03
CA MET A 902 27.36 21.37 40.62
C MET A 902 26.67 22.37 39.71
N ASN A 903 27.40 22.83 38.69
CA ASN A 903 26.89 23.76 37.68
C ASN A 903 26.24 25.01 38.31
N ALA A 904 26.89 25.58 39.32
CA ALA A 904 26.36 26.68 40.13
C ALA A 904 26.53 28.05 39.44
N ASP A 905 25.64 28.99 39.74
CA ASP A 905 25.68 30.36 39.22
C ASP A 905 27.04 31.03 39.47
N ALA A 906 27.37 32.04 38.64
CA ALA A 906 28.65 32.76 38.70
C ALA A 906 28.98 33.36 40.08
N ASP A 907 27.97 33.55 40.94
CA ASP A 907 28.06 34.09 42.31
C ASP A 907 28.60 33.07 43.34
N THR A 908 28.69 31.78 43.00
CA THR A 908 29.22 30.74 43.91
C THR A 908 30.76 30.73 43.90
N PRO A 909 31.45 30.84 45.05
CA PRO A 909 32.91 30.82 45.10
C PRO A 909 33.51 29.55 44.46
N ALA A 910 34.61 29.70 43.72
CA ALA A 910 35.25 28.62 42.96
C ALA A 910 35.66 27.40 43.82
N GLN A 911 35.89 27.60 45.12
CA GLN A 911 36.21 26.54 46.09
C GLN A 911 35.04 25.59 46.39
N TYR A 912 33.81 25.99 46.08
CA TYR A 912 32.58 25.20 46.25
C TYR A 912 31.94 24.81 44.92
N ARG A 913 32.50 25.18 43.77
CA ARG A 913 31.91 24.92 42.44
C ARG A 913 32.61 23.77 41.72
N VAL A 914 31.83 22.81 41.21
CA VAL A 914 32.30 21.73 40.33
C VAL A 914 31.45 21.72 39.06
N ASP A 915 32.09 21.57 37.91
CA ASP A 915 31.40 21.59 36.62
C ASP A 915 30.74 20.23 36.34
N ALA A 916 29.57 20.24 35.71
CA ALA A 916 28.87 19.01 35.31
C ALA A 916 29.46 18.45 34.01
N ILE A 917 29.48 17.13 33.87
CA ILE A 917 29.91 16.49 32.64
C ILE A 917 28.85 16.77 31.56
N THR A 918 29.31 17.28 30.42
CA THR A 918 28.47 17.53 29.24
C THR A 918 27.93 16.19 28.72
N GLY A 919 26.60 16.05 28.61
CA GLY A 919 25.93 14.81 28.23
C GLY A 919 25.53 13.92 29.41
N ALA A 920 26.27 13.95 30.53
CA ALA A 920 25.97 13.18 31.74
C ALA A 920 25.43 14.08 32.87
N THR A 921 24.62 15.09 32.54
CA THR A 921 24.29 16.17 33.48
C THR A 921 23.42 15.67 34.65
N VAL A 922 22.50 14.73 34.42
CA VAL A 922 21.68 14.14 35.48
C VAL A 922 22.51 13.24 36.38
N THR A 923 23.39 12.39 35.82
CA THR A 923 24.33 11.54 36.57
C THR A 923 25.33 12.38 37.36
N SER A 924 25.88 13.44 36.74
CA SER A 924 26.69 14.47 37.39
C SER A 924 25.94 15.06 38.57
N GLN A 925 24.74 15.61 38.35
CA GLN A 925 23.91 16.15 39.43
C GLN A 925 23.57 15.12 40.51
N ALA A 926 23.41 13.84 40.16
CA ALA A 926 23.24 12.75 41.11
C ALA A 926 24.49 12.56 41.99
N VAL A 927 25.70 12.56 41.42
CA VAL A 927 26.96 12.60 42.19
C VAL A 927 27.03 13.83 43.09
N GLY A 928 26.67 15.00 42.56
CA GLY A 928 26.62 16.23 43.34
C GLY A 928 25.61 16.19 44.48
N ARG A 929 24.47 15.49 44.34
CA ARG A 929 23.49 15.27 45.41
C ARG A 929 24.00 14.24 46.42
N MET A 930 24.65 13.18 45.93
CA MET A 930 25.30 12.14 46.75
C MET A 930 26.35 12.73 47.69
N VAL A 931 27.14 13.70 47.20
CA VAL A 931 28.15 14.38 48.03
C VAL A 931 27.53 15.44 48.97
N ARG A 932 26.38 16.04 48.60
CA ARG A 932 25.75 17.14 49.36
C ARG A 932 24.77 16.72 50.45
N GLY A 933 24.07 15.60 50.27
CA GLY A 933 22.98 15.20 51.18
C GLY A 933 21.87 16.26 51.34
N GLY A 934 21.35 16.88 50.26
CA GLY A 934 20.36 17.98 50.35
C GLY A 934 19.22 18.03 49.30
N ARG A 935 18.04 18.52 49.76
CA ARG A 935 16.63 18.40 49.29
C ARG A 935 16.20 18.88 47.88
N SER A 936 15.23 18.13 47.33
CA SER A 936 13.98 18.44 46.56
C SER A 936 13.94 19.53 45.47
N MET A 937 13.41 19.14 44.30
CA MET A 937 13.26 19.95 43.08
C MET A 937 11.91 20.74 43.05
N MET A 938 11.89 21.88 42.33
CA MET A 938 10.70 22.75 42.16
C MET A 938 9.55 22.05 41.41
N LEU A 939 8.32 22.20 41.92
CA LEU A 939 7.10 21.55 41.41
C LEU A 939 6.81 21.82 39.92
N ARG A 940 7.20 22.99 39.39
CA ARG A 940 7.01 23.37 37.97
C ARG A 940 7.81 22.48 37.01
N LYS A 941 8.96 21.97 37.44
CA LYS A 941 9.83 21.13 36.61
C LYS A 941 9.21 19.76 36.29
N TYR A 942 8.41 19.20 37.21
CA TYR A 942 7.67 17.95 36.96
C TYR A 942 6.67 18.03 35.81
N LEU A 943 6.20 19.24 35.47
CA LEU A 943 5.29 19.43 34.35
C LEU A 943 6.03 19.72 33.04
N THR A 944 7.13 20.49 33.07
CA THR A 944 7.80 20.96 31.85
C THR A 944 8.85 20.01 31.31
N ASP A 945 9.60 19.34 32.19
CA ASP A 945 10.74 18.52 31.80
C ASP A 945 10.31 17.30 30.95
N PRO A 946 9.17 16.62 31.25
CA PRO A 946 8.71 15.49 30.43
C PRO A 946 8.19 15.86 29.03
N LEU A 947 8.07 17.14 28.65
CA LEU A 947 7.63 17.48 27.29
C LEU A 947 8.76 17.28 26.26
N ILE A 948 9.99 17.67 26.59
CA ILE A 948 11.12 17.70 25.65
C ILE A 948 12.38 17.08 26.25
N ASP A 949 12.78 17.50 27.45
CA ASP A 949 14.12 17.18 28.01
C ASP A 949 14.16 15.78 28.65
N GLU A 950 13.04 15.31 29.22
CA GLU A 950 12.87 13.96 29.80
C GLU A 950 11.66 13.23 29.18
N ASN A 951 11.40 13.44 27.90
CA ASN A 951 10.19 12.92 27.26
C ASN A 951 10.11 11.37 27.35
N PRO A 952 8.94 10.82 27.74
CA PRO A 952 8.80 9.39 27.99
C PRO A 952 9.03 8.54 26.75
N VAL A 953 8.68 9.03 25.54
CA VAL A 953 8.82 8.25 24.31
C VAL A 953 10.22 8.41 23.69
N THR A 954 10.75 9.63 23.64
CA THR A 954 11.99 9.90 22.90
C THR A 954 13.26 9.68 23.71
N VAL A 955 13.19 9.84 25.04
CA VAL A 955 14.33 9.68 25.95
C VAL A 955 14.20 8.38 26.74
N GLN A 956 13.03 8.11 27.33
CA GLN A 956 12.84 6.93 28.18
C GLN A 956 12.37 5.67 27.42
N ILE A 957 11.97 5.81 26.14
CA ILE A 957 11.54 4.70 25.27
C ILE A 957 10.30 3.96 25.86
N LEU A 958 9.49 4.65 26.65
CA LEU A 958 8.23 4.17 27.23
C LEU A 958 7.04 4.50 26.33
N GLY A 959 6.04 3.62 26.29
CA GLY A 959 4.78 3.82 25.57
C GLY A 959 4.83 3.54 24.06
N LEU A 960 5.91 2.93 23.56
CA LEU A 960 6.06 2.63 22.12
C LEU A 960 4.95 1.71 21.58
N CYS A 961 4.50 0.72 22.35
CA CYS A 961 3.48 -0.24 21.88
C CYS A 961 2.17 0.44 21.47
N SER A 962 1.70 1.42 22.24
CA SER A 962 0.50 2.19 21.92
C SER A 962 0.78 3.30 20.90
N ALA A 963 1.98 3.90 20.92
CA ALA A 963 2.39 4.90 19.94
C ALA A 963 2.46 4.34 18.50
N LEU A 964 2.94 3.10 18.35
CA LEU A 964 3.07 2.44 17.05
C LEU A 964 1.74 1.91 16.53
N ALA A 965 0.88 1.39 17.42
CA ALA A 965 -0.36 0.72 17.05
C ALA A 965 -1.48 1.68 16.59
N VAL A 966 -1.65 2.82 17.27
CA VAL A 966 -2.82 3.70 17.08
C VAL A 966 -2.52 4.91 16.18
N SER A 967 -1.27 5.09 15.73
CA SER A 967 -0.85 6.27 14.95
C SER A 967 -1.17 6.22 13.45
N ARG A 968 -2.08 5.33 13.01
CA ARG A 968 -2.49 5.30 11.59
C ARG A 968 -3.36 6.50 11.21
N SER A 969 -4.19 6.97 12.13
CA SER A 969 -5.06 8.14 11.97
C SER A 969 -5.07 8.98 13.23
N LEU A 970 -5.26 10.29 13.06
CA LEU A 970 -5.14 11.30 14.09
C LEU A 970 -6.31 11.26 15.08
N GLU A 971 -7.52 10.94 14.62
CA GLU A 971 -8.71 10.88 15.49
C GLU A 971 -8.61 9.76 16.56
N PRO A 972 -8.34 8.48 16.23
CA PRO A 972 -8.09 7.45 17.24
C PRO A 972 -6.88 7.75 18.13
N ALA A 973 -5.82 8.36 17.57
CA ALA A 973 -4.64 8.76 18.33
C ALA A 973 -4.97 9.83 19.38
N LEU A 974 -5.86 10.77 19.07
CA LEU A 974 -6.30 11.82 20.00
C LEU A 974 -7.10 11.23 21.16
N ILE A 975 -8.02 10.30 20.88
CA ILE A 975 -8.83 9.64 21.90
C ILE A 975 -7.96 8.74 22.79
N MET A 976 -6.97 8.05 22.21
CA MET A 976 -5.99 7.27 22.95
C MET A 976 -5.13 8.15 23.86
N ALA A 977 -4.59 9.26 23.35
CA ALA A 977 -3.83 10.22 24.14
C ALA A 977 -4.64 10.73 25.35
N ALA A 978 -5.89 11.15 25.12
CA ALA A 978 -6.77 11.63 26.18
C ALA A 978 -7.05 10.54 27.23
N SER A 979 -7.30 9.31 26.79
CA SER A 979 -7.54 8.16 27.67
C SER A 979 -6.31 7.86 28.55
N VAL A 980 -5.11 7.82 27.95
CA VAL A 980 -3.86 7.57 28.69
C VAL A 980 -3.59 8.67 29.71
N ILE A 981 -3.83 9.95 29.39
CA ILE A 981 -3.66 11.06 30.34
C ILE A 981 -4.58 10.88 31.55
N VAL A 982 -5.87 10.58 31.33
CA VAL A 982 -6.85 10.39 32.41
C VAL A 982 -6.46 9.20 33.29
N VAL A 983 -6.10 8.06 32.69
CA VAL A 983 -5.71 6.86 33.44
C VAL A 983 -4.41 7.08 34.20
N LEU A 984 -3.40 7.71 33.58
CA LEU A 984 -2.10 8.00 34.20
C LEU A 984 -2.26 8.92 35.42
N VAL A 985 -3.08 9.97 35.29
CA VAL A 985 -3.39 10.88 36.40
C VAL A 985 -4.09 10.16 37.54
N PHE A 986 -5.14 9.40 37.23
CA PHE A 986 -5.88 8.64 38.24
C PHE A 986 -4.96 7.62 38.95
N ALA A 987 -4.20 6.83 38.18
CA ALA A 987 -3.32 5.81 38.70
C ALA A 987 -2.23 6.41 39.60
N ASN A 988 -1.53 7.45 39.15
CA ASN A 988 -0.48 8.09 39.95
C ASN A 988 -1.02 8.70 41.25
N VAL A 989 -2.18 9.35 41.22
CA VAL A 989 -2.78 9.93 42.43
C VAL A 989 -3.24 8.84 43.39
N ALA A 990 -3.92 7.82 42.89
CA ALA A 990 -4.45 6.75 43.72
C ALA A 990 -3.35 5.86 44.32
N VAL A 991 -2.33 5.51 43.54
CA VAL A 991 -1.13 4.81 44.03
C VAL A 991 -0.40 5.64 45.08
N SER A 992 -0.24 6.95 44.85
CA SER A 992 0.38 7.84 45.84
C SER A 992 -0.42 7.91 47.14
N LEU A 993 -1.77 7.90 47.09
CA LEU A 993 -2.62 7.88 48.28
C LEU A 993 -2.54 6.54 49.03
N LEU A 994 -2.48 5.42 48.30
CA LEU A 994 -2.48 4.07 48.86
C LEU A 994 -1.08 3.55 49.22
N ARG A 995 0.00 4.27 48.88
CA ARG A 995 1.40 3.81 49.03
C ARG A 995 1.78 3.28 50.41
N HIS A 996 1.15 3.80 51.46
CA HIS A 996 1.43 3.39 52.86
C HIS A 996 0.71 2.11 53.28
N ILE A 997 -0.30 1.68 52.52
CA ILE A 997 -1.12 0.50 52.79
C ILE A 997 -0.62 -0.71 51.97
N MET A 998 0.08 -0.48 50.85
CA MET A 998 0.46 -1.52 49.91
C MET A 998 1.62 -2.41 50.44
N PRO A 999 1.40 -3.73 50.59
CA PRO A 999 2.47 -4.66 50.96
C PRO A 999 3.44 -4.86 49.79
N ARG A 1000 4.75 -4.89 50.07
CA ARG A 1000 5.80 -5.04 49.04
C ARG A 1000 5.65 -6.32 48.20
N SER A 1001 5.08 -7.38 48.75
CA SER A 1001 4.93 -8.68 48.08
C SER A 1001 3.88 -8.71 46.96
N ILE A 1002 2.84 -7.87 47.04
CA ILE A 1002 1.71 -7.86 46.08
C ILE A 1002 1.50 -6.50 45.43
N ARG A 1003 2.44 -5.57 45.58
CA ARG A 1003 2.33 -4.18 45.09
C ARG A 1003 2.00 -4.09 43.60
N LEU A 1004 2.75 -4.79 42.74
CA LEU A 1004 2.50 -4.77 41.29
C LEU A 1004 1.10 -5.26 40.93
N ILE A 1005 0.58 -6.26 41.65
CA ILE A 1005 -0.79 -6.77 41.44
C ILE A 1005 -1.80 -5.68 41.80
N LEU A 1006 -1.60 -4.96 42.92
CA LEU A 1006 -2.50 -3.87 43.33
C LEU A 1006 -2.46 -2.71 42.34
N GLU A 1007 -1.27 -2.31 41.86
CA GLU A 1007 -1.11 -1.23 40.89
C GLU A 1007 -1.80 -1.55 39.56
N VAL A 1008 -1.54 -2.73 38.98
CA VAL A 1008 -2.19 -3.17 37.72
C VAL A 1008 -3.71 -3.28 37.89
N THR A 1009 -4.21 -3.77 39.04
CA THR A 1009 -5.66 -3.84 39.31
C THR A 1009 -6.31 -2.46 39.37
N LEU A 1010 -5.61 -1.48 39.96
CA LEU A 1010 -6.07 -0.11 40.06
C LEU A 1010 -6.12 0.56 38.68
N ILE A 1011 -5.07 0.36 37.88
CA ILE A 1011 -5.01 0.84 36.49
C ILE A 1011 -6.15 0.21 35.67
N ALA A 1012 -6.35 -1.11 35.78
CA ALA A 1012 -7.43 -1.81 35.07
C ALA A 1012 -8.81 -1.25 35.41
N SER A 1013 -9.06 -0.95 36.69
CA SER A 1013 -10.31 -0.34 37.13
C SER A 1013 -10.56 1.03 36.48
N ALA A 1014 -9.53 1.86 36.35
CA ALA A 1014 -9.61 3.15 35.70
C ALA A 1014 -9.86 3.02 34.18
N VAL A 1015 -9.18 2.07 33.53
CA VAL A 1015 -9.36 1.79 32.10
C VAL A 1015 -10.78 1.31 31.80
N ILE A 1016 -11.37 0.45 32.64
CA ILE A 1016 -12.76 -0.02 32.49
C ILE A 1016 -13.75 1.15 32.53
N VAL A 1017 -13.56 2.12 33.43
CA VAL A 1017 -14.42 3.30 33.50
C VAL A 1017 -14.31 4.14 32.22
N VAL A 1018 -13.10 4.33 31.69
CA VAL A 1018 -12.89 5.06 30.42
C VAL A 1018 -13.53 4.31 29.25
N ASP A 1019 -13.41 2.97 29.21
CA ASP A 1019 -14.03 2.13 28.17
C ASP A 1019 -15.56 2.27 28.13
N GLU A 1020 -16.23 2.23 29.29
CA GLU A 1020 -17.69 2.40 29.38
C GLU A 1020 -18.14 3.82 28.98
N VAL A 1021 -17.34 4.85 29.30
CA VAL A 1021 -17.60 6.22 28.84
C VAL A 1021 -17.52 6.29 27.31
N LEU A 1022 -16.50 5.69 26.70
CA LEU A 1022 -16.34 5.68 25.24
C LEU A 1022 -17.50 4.97 24.52
N LYS A 1023 -17.96 3.82 25.04
CA LYS A 1023 -19.13 3.10 24.51
C LYS A 1023 -20.40 3.95 24.52
N THR A 1024 -20.53 4.85 25.49
CA THR A 1024 -21.71 5.70 25.64
C THR A 1024 -21.70 6.88 24.66
N TYR A 1025 -20.56 7.54 24.48
CA TYR A 1025 -20.49 8.78 23.69
C TYR A 1025 -20.03 8.60 22.24
N ALA A 1026 -19.30 7.52 21.90
CA ALA A 1026 -18.76 7.29 20.57
C ALA A 1026 -18.73 5.79 20.20
N PRO A 1027 -19.88 5.14 19.95
CA PRO A 1027 -19.97 3.70 19.77
C PRO A 1027 -19.19 3.18 18.54
N GLN A 1028 -19.19 3.93 17.44
CA GLN A 1028 -18.45 3.57 16.22
C GLN A 1028 -16.92 3.53 16.44
N ILE A 1029 -16.39 4.48 17.23
CA ILE A 1029 -14.96 4.54 17.56
C ILE A 1029 -14.62 3.49 18.62
N SER A 1030 -15.54 3.25 19.56
CA SER A 1030 -15.37 2.24 20.61
C SER A 1030 -15.20 0.82 20.05
N GLU A 1031 -15.88 0.46 18.96
CA GLU A 1031 -15.71 -0.86 18.32
C GLU A 1031 -14.27 -1.05 17.83
N VAL A 1032 -13.69 -0.05 17.17
CA VAL A 1032 -12.31 -0.08 16.66
C VAL A 1032 -11.28 0.07 17.78
N LEU A 1033 -11.56 0.92 18.78
CA LEU A 1033 -10.61 1.26 19.83
C LEU A 1033 -10.59 0.26 20.99
N SER A 1034 -11.61 -0.58 21.15
CA SER A 1034 -11.76 -1.53 22.27
C SER A 1034 -10.50 -2.39 22.51
N VAL A 1035 -9.87 -2.86 21.44
CA VAL A 1035 -8.60 -3.63 21.51
C VAL A 1035 -7.46 -2.77 22.07
N PHE A 1036 -7.39 -1.50 21.67
CA PHE A 1036 -6.33 -0.59 22.09
C PHE A 1036 -6.54 -0.03 23.51
N VAL A 1037 -7.79 0.16 23.94
CA VAL A 1037 -8.10 0.55 25.33
C VAL A 1037 -7.61 -0.53 26.31
N GLY A 1038 -7.75 -1.80 25.97
CA GLY A 1038 -7.18 -2.91 26.75
C GLY A 1038 -5.64 -2.84 26.91
N LEU A 1039 -4.92 -2.35 25.89
CA LEU A 1039 -3.46 -2.16 25.94
C LEU A 1039 -3.03 -1.05 26.92
N ILE A 1040 -3.93 -0.17 27.34
CA ILE A 1040 -3.63 0.86 28.34
C ILE A 1040 -3.29 0.21 29.69
N ILE A 1041 -3.91 -0.93 30.03
CA ILE A 1041 -3.69 -1.63 31.31
C ILE A 1041 -2.22 -2.02 31.49
N THR A 1042 -1.59 -2.50 30.42
CA THR A 1042 -0.20 -2.95 30.41
C THR A 1042 0.75 -1.91 29.83
N ASN A 1043 0.30 -0.66 29.68
CA ASN A 1043 1.14 0.39 29.12
C ASN A 1043 2.29 0.73 30.09
N CYS A 1044 3.51 0.59 29.58
CA CYS A 1044 4.73 0.80 30.34
C CYS A 1044 4.92 2.24 30.84
N ILE A 1045 4.28 3.25 30.22
CA ILE A 1045 4.31 4.62 30.78
C ILE A 1045 3.54 4.70 32.10
N ILE A 1046 2.38 4.04 32.20
CA ILE A 1046 1.53 4.10 33.39
C ILE A 1046 2.21 3.33 34.52
N LEU A 1047 2.58 2.09 34.27
CA LEU A 1047 3.28 1.27 35.26
C LEU A 1047 4.64 1.88 35.64
N GLY A 1048 5.38 2.41 34.67
CA GLY A 1048 6.68 3.03 34.89
C GLY A 1048 6.60 4.26 35.80
N ARG A 1049 5.62 5.15 35.60
CA ARG A 1049 5.46 6.32 36.46
C ARG A 1049 4.84 6.00 37.82
N THR A 1050 3.91 5.04 37.91
CA THR A 1050 3.33 4.65 39.20
C THR A 1050 4.40 4.07 40.12
N GLU A 1051 5.20 3.12 39.61
CA GLU A 1051 6.22 2.42 40.37
C GLU A 1051 7.45 3.32 40.63
N ALA A 1052 7.98 4.00 39.61
CA ALA A 1052 9.22 4.76 39.76
C ALA A 1052 9.03 6.13 40.43
N PHE A 1053 7.85 6.73 40.36
CA PHE A 1053 7.60 8.08 40.88
C PHE A 1053 6.50 8.14 41.94
N ALA A 1054 5.28 7.66 41.64
CA ALA A 1054 4.12 7.87 42.51
C ALA A 1054 4.24 7.16 43.87
N MET A 1055 4.92 6.02 43.91
CA MET A 1055 5.24 5.29 45.14
C MET A 1055 6.15 6.04 46.11
N HIS A 1056 6.91 7.01 45.62
CA HIS A 1056 7.92 7.72 46.39
C HIS A 1056 7.53 9.18 46.70
N HIS A 1057 6.49 9.71 46.08
CA HIS A 1057 6.10 11.12 46.20
C HIS A 1057 4.67 11.30 46.70
N GLY A 1058 4.39 12.49 47.22
CA GLY A 1058 3.03 12.89 47.62
C GLY A 1058 2.08 13.08 46.43
N PRO A 1059 0.75 13.19 46.68
CA PRO A 1059 -0.25 13.17 45.61
C PRO A 1059 -0.15 14.37 44.66
N LEU A 1060 0.22 15.55 45.16
CA LEU A 1060 0.32 16.76 44.33
C LEU A 1060 1.53 16.70 43.35
N PRO A 1061 2.75 16.34 43.78
CA PRO A 1061 3.84 16.04 42.84
C PRO A 1061 3.50 14.94 41.85
N SER A 1062 2.86 13.85 42.29
CA SER A 1062 2.49 12.71 41.42
C SER A 1062 1.45 13.08 40.36
N LEU A 1063 0.53 14.00 40.68
CA LEU A 1063 -0.42 14.58 39.72
C LEU A 1063 0.30 15.40 38.64
N MET A 1064 1.22 16.28 39.03
CA MET A 1064 1.96 17.13 38.08
C MET A 1064 2.87 16.29 37.17
N ASP A 1065 3.50 15.27 37.73
CA ASP A 1065 4.29 14.28 36.99
C ASP A 1065 3.45 13.51 35.96
N ALA A 1066 2.26 13.05 36.37
CA ALA A 1066 1.34 12.33 35.49
C ALA A 1066 0.89 13.21 34.32
N LEU A 1067 0.54 14.47 34.58
CA LEU A 1067 0.17 15.41 33.52
C LEU A 1067 1.33 15.70 32.58
N GLY A 1068 2.54 15.95 33.10
CA GLY A 1068 3.73 16.21 32.29
C GLY A 1068 4.04 15.05 31.35
N ASN A 1069 4.14 13.83 31.88
CA ASN A 1069 4.44 12.63 31.09
C ASN A 1069 3.29 12.27 30.14
N GLY A 1070 2.03 12.47 30.55
CA GLY A 1070 0.86 12.26 29.71
C GLY A 1070 0.82 13.20 28.51
N PHE A 1071 1.07 14.51 28.71
CA PHE A 1071 1.18 15.48 27.61
C PHE A 1071 2.41 15.23 26.73
N GLY A 1072 3.55 14.87 27.32
CA GLY A 1072 4.76 14.49 26.59
C GLY A 1072 4.52 13.29 25.66
N TYR A 1073 3.81 12.26 26.14
CA TYR A 1073 3.38 11.13 25.33
C TYR A 1073 2.39 11.54 24.23
N ALA A 1074 1.36 12.32 24.57
CA ALA A 1074 0.35 12.78 23.63
C ALA A 1074 0.95 13.60 22.48
N LEU A 1075 1.92 14.47 22.76
CA LEU A 1075 2.62 15.28 21.76
C LEU A 1075 3.30 14.41 20.70
N ILE A 1076 4.00 13.36 21.12
CA ILE A 1076 4.70 12.46 20.20
C ILE A 1076 3.70 11.61 19.42
N LEU A 1077 2.69 11.03 20.09
CA LEU A 1077 1.67 10.22 19.44
C LEU A 1077 0.92 11.00 18.35
N LEU A 1078 0.46 12.22 18.67
CA LEU A 1078 -0.25 13.08 17.74
C LEU A 1078 0.65 13.56 16.60
N GLY A 1079 1.91 13.89 16.88
CA GLY A 1079 2.88 14.27 15.84
C GLY A 1079 3.13 13.14 14.85
N VAL A 1080 3.33 11.91 15.34
CA VAL A 1080 3.51 10.73 14.48
C VAL A 1080 2.23 10.44 13.69
N ALA A 1081 1.07 10.46 14.33
CA ALA A 1081 -0.21 10.22 13.67
C ALA A 1081 -0.52 11.25 12.57
N ALA A 1082 -0.25 12.53 12.84
CA ALA A 1082 -0.44 13.60 11.86
C ALA A 1082 0.44 13.41 10.63
N VAL A 1083 1.73 13.06 10.81
CA VAL A 1083 2.64 12.79 9.69
C VAL A 1083 2.18 11.56 8.89
N ARG A 1084 1.75 10.49 9.58
CA ARG A 1084 1.30 9.25 8.94
C ARG A 1084 0.00 9.42 8.18
N GLU A 1085 -0.98 10.12 8.71
CA GLU A 1085 -2.24 10.37 8.02
C GLU A 1085 -2.04 11.31 6.83
N LEU A 1086 -1.28 12.39 7.02
CA LEU A 1086 -1.01 13.38 5.98
C LEU A 1086 -0.26 12.76 4.80
N LEU A 1087 0.75 11.92 5.06
CA LEU A 1087 1.52 11.26 4.01
C LEU A 1087 0.90 9.95 3.50
N GLY A 1088 0.04 9.31 4.30
CA GLY A 1088 -0.59 8.04 3.95
C GLY A 1088 -1.86 8.22 3.14
N ALA A 1089 -2.74 9.14 3.55
CA ALA A 1089 -4.04 9.37 2.94
C ALA A 1089 -4.16 10.75 2.25
N GLY A 1090 -3.24 11.69 2.51
CA GLY A 1090 -3.35 13.06 2.03
C GLY A 1090 -4.38 13.90 2.80
N THR A 1091 -4.92 13.36 3.89
CA THR A 1091 -5.95 13.96 4.73
C THR A 1091 -5.42 14.26 6.13
N LEU A 1092 -6.11 15.14 6.84
CA LEU A 1092 -5.91 15.37 8.26
C LEU A 1092 -7.28 15.59 8.92
N LEU A 1093 -7.69 14.70 9.82
CA LEU A 1093 -9.05 14.69 10.42
C LEU A 1093 -10.14 14.68 9.33
N ASP A 1094 -9.99 13.80 8.33
CA ASP A 1094 -10.88 13.69 7.16
C ASP A 1094 -10.98 14.96 6.28
N HIS A 1095 -10.19 15.99 6.55
CA HIS A 1095 -10.03 17.13 5.66
C HIS A 1095 -8.90 16.89 4.68
N GLN A 1096 -9.20 16.95 3.38
CA GLN A 1096 -8.22 16.75 2.33
C GLN A 1096 -7.26 17.95 2.24
N VAL A 1097 -5.98 17.72 2.58
CA VAL A 1097 -4.92 18.75 2.55
C VAL A 1097 -4.16 18.68 1.22
N PHE A 1098 -3.85 17.46 0.77
CA PHE A 1098 -3.24 17.23 -0.52
C PHE A 1098 -4.29 16.78 -1.54
N ALA A 1099 -4.33 17.43 -2.69
CA ALA A 1099 -5.14 16.96 -3.81
C ALA A 1099 -4.53 15.64 -4.33
N LEU A 1100 -5.29 14.55 -4.26
CA LEU A 1100 -4.84 13.23 -4.69
C LEU A 1100 -4.72 13.18 -6.22
N ALA A 1101 -3.70 12.49 -6.72
CA ALA A 1101 -3.47 12.31 -8.16
C ALA A 1101 -4.67 11.65 -8.86
N GLU A 1102 -5.39 10.76 -8.18
CA GLU A 1102 -6.64 10.13 -8.68
C GLU A 1102 -7.78 11.14 -8.92
N GLN A 1103 -7.72 12.32 -8.30
CA GLN A 1103 -8.69 13.41 -8.45
C GLN A 1103 -8.12 14.57 -9.29
N GLY A 1104 -7.03 14.34 -10.03
CA GLY A 1104 -6.35 15.37 -10.82
C GLY A 1104 -5.35 16.24 -10.04
N GLY A 1105 -5.01 15.87 -8.80
CA GLY A 1105 -3.99 16.51 -7.98
C GLY A 1105 -2.54 16.07 -8.29
N TRP A 1106 -1.57 16.58 -7.53
CA TRP A 1106 -0.15 16.25 -7.71
C TRP A 1106 0.36 15.19 -6.74
N TYR A 1107 -0.38 14.91 -5.66
CA TYR A 1107 0.08 14.08 -4.57
C TYR A 1107 -0.38 12.63 -4.72
N ARG A 1108 0.54 11.68 -4.62
CA ARG A 1108 0.22 10.25 -4.55
C ARG A 1108 0.41 9.76 -3.12
N PRO A 1109 -0.60 9.11 -2.53
CA PRO A 1109 -0.50 8.60 -1.16
C PRO A 1109 0.67 7.62 -1.03
N ASN A 1110 1.43 7.74 0.06
CA ASN A 1110 2.49 6.80 0.39
C ASN A 1110 1.91 5.67 1.25
N GLU A 1111 1.72 4.50 0.65
CA GLU A 1111 1.10 3.35 1.34
C GLU A 1111 1.92 2.87 2.55
N MET A 1112 3.25 3.05 2.54
CA MET A 1112 4.13 2.67 3.64
C MET A 1112 3.69 3.33 4.96
N MET A 1113 3.20 4.57 4.88
CA MET A 1113 2.76 5.35 6.05
C MET A 1113 1.54 4.75 6.75
N LEU A 1114 0.74 3.94 6.03
CA LEU A 1114 -0.40 3.24 6.59
C LEU A 1114 0.01 1.97 7.36
N TYR A 1115 1.16 1.38 7.03
CA TYR A 1115 1.69 0.21 7.72
C TYR A 1115 2.46 0.57 9.01
N ALA A 1116 2.45 -0.33 9.99
CA ALA A 1116 3.11 -0.17 11.28
C ALA A 1116 4.63 0.16 11.23
N PRO A 1117 5.43 -0.38 10.29
CA PRO A 1117 6.86 -0.08 10.20
C PRO A 1117 7.19 1.42 10.03
N SER A 1118 6.31 2.19 9.38
CA SER A 1118 6.53 3.64 9.18
C SER A 1118 6.63 4.41 10.50
N ALA A 1119 5.90 4.01 11.53
CA ALA A 1119 5.92 4.67 12.82
C ALA A 1119 7.30 4.54 13.50
N PHE A 1120 8.02 3.43 13.30
CA PHE A 1120 9.39 3.27 13.78
C PHE A 1120 10.35 4.26 13.10
N PHE A 1121 10.23 4.43 11.78
CA PHE A 1121 11.06 5.40 11.06
C PHE A 1121 10.76 6.84 11.51
N ILE A 1122 9.49 7.21 11.65
CA ILE A 1122 9.10 8.57 12.06
C ILE A 1122 9.58 8.85 13.49
N ILE A 1123 9.36 7.92 14.43
CA ILE A 1123 9.85 8.07 15.81
C ILE A 1123 11.37 8.13 15.82
N GLY A 1124 12.06 7.29 15.04
CA GLY A 1124 13.52 7.31 14.91
C GLY A 1124 14.05 8.64 14.36
N PHE A 1125 13.43 9.17 13.30
CA PHE A 1125 13.77 10.49 12.76
C PHE A 1125 13.47 11.62 13.73
N LEU A 1126 12.39 11.51 14.50
CA LEU A 1126 12.01 12.49 15.51
C LEU A 1126 13.01 12.49 16.66
N ILE A 1127 13.42 11.31 17.15
CA ILE A 1127 14.50 11.16 18.15
C ILE A 1127 15.80 11.74 17.59
N TRP A 1128 16.17 11.38 16.36
CA TRP A 1128 17.37 11.89 15.71
C TRP A 1128 17.34 13.41 15.54
N GLY A 1129 16.20 13.98 15.14
CA GLY A 1129 16.01 15.42 15.00
C GLY A 1129 16.11 16.16 16.34
N ILE A 1130 15.47 15.64 17.39
CA ILE A 1130 15.56 16.21 18.75
C ILE A 1130 16.99 16.13 19.26
N ARG A 1131 17.66 14.99 19.15
CA ARG A 1131 19.05 14.80 19.58
C ARG A 1131 20.02 15.67 18.76
N SER A 1132 19.75 15.86 17.47
CA SER A 1132 20.55 16.76 16.61
C SER A 1132 20.43 18.22 17.02
N TRP A 1133 19.25 18.65 17.47
CA TRP A 1133 19.04 20.02 17.97
C TRP A 1133 19.55 20.22 19.40
N ARG A 1134 19.33 19.22 20.27
CA ARG A 1134 19.78 19.16 21.66
C ARG A 1134 20.95 18.19 21.78
N THR A 1135 22.15 18.65 21.44
CA THR A 1135 23.38 17.84 21.52
C THR A 1135 23.68 17.31 22.92
N GLN A 1136 23.07 17.89 23.96
CA GLN A 1136 23.12 17.40 25.35
C GLN A 1136 22.47 16.01 25.53
N LEU A 1137 21.57 15.61 24.63
CA LEU A 1137 20.87 14.32 24.64
C LEU A 1137 21.53 13.27 23.72
N VAL A 1138 22.60 13.63 23.00
CA VAL A 1138 23.31 12.72 22.11
C VAL A 1138 24.22 11.83 22.96
N GLU A 1139 23.89 10.54 23.00
CA GLU A 1139 24.75 9.50 23.56
C GLU A 1139 26.08 9.47 22.79
N GLY A 1140 27.20 9.56 23.51
CA GLY A 1140 28.52 9.34 22.93
C GLY A 1140 28.62 7.88 22.45
N PRO A 1141 29.45 7.57 21.45
CA PRO A 1141 29.64 6.19 21.02
C PRO A 1141 30.16 5.35 22.20
N ASP A 1142 29.38 4.35 22.62
CA ASP A 1142 29.69 3.39 23.70
C ASP A 1142 30.95 2.55 23.46
N TYR A 1143 31.57 2.69 22.29
CA TYR A 1143 32.75 1.97 21.88
C TYR A 1143 33.64 2.89 21.05
N GLN A 1144 34.75 3.37 21.62
CA GLN A 1144 35.92 3.63 20.78
C GLN A 1144 36.34 2.26 20.23
N GLU A 1145 36.30 2.11 18.91
CA GLU A 1145 36.91 0.99 18.19
C GLU A 1145 38.44 1.01 18.42
N ASP A 1146 38.90 0.68 19.63
CA ASP A 1146 40.09 -0.15 19.73
C ASP A 1146 39.62 -1.54 19.29
N ARG A 1147 39.51 -1.71 17.96
CA ARG A 1147 39.42 -3.04 17.37
C ARG A 1147 40.57 -3.82 18.01
N PRO A 1148 40.32 -4.87 18.82
CA PRO A 1148 41.39 -5.83 19.06
C PRO A 1148 41.83 -6.24 17.66
N VAL A 1149 43.08 -5.95 17.33
CA VAL A 1149 43.71 -6.45 16.12
C VAL A 1149 43.69 -7.96 16.27
N TYR A 1150 42.60 -8.59 15.86
CA TYR A 1150 42.53 -10.02 15.62
C TYR A 1150 43.39 -10.25 14.40
N ARG A 1151 44.71 -10.26 14.64
CA ARG A 1151 45.69 -10.85 13.76
C ARG A 1151 45.15 -12.25 13.50
N GLN A 1152 44.78 -12.49 12.24
CA GLN A 1152 44.35 -13.80 11.75
C GLN A 1152 45.32 -14.84 12.29
N ALA A 1153 44.85 -15.64 13.25
CA ALA A 1153 45.52 -16.84 13.69
C ALA A 1153 44.61 -17.98 13.23
N ASP A 1154 44.98 -18.53 12.09
CA ASP A 1154 44.65 -19.82 11.45
C ASP A 1154 43.26 -20.47 11.71
#